data_AF-A0A8B7ZT84-F1
#
_entry.id   AF-A0A8B7ZT84-F1
#
_cell.length_a   1.000
_cell.length_b   1.000
_cell.length_c   1.000
_cell.angle_alpha   90.00
_cell.angle_beta   90.00
_cell.angle_gamma   90.00
#
_symmetry.space_group_name_H-M   'P 1'
#
loop_
_entity.id
_entity.type
_entity.pdbx_description
1 polymer ?
#
loop_
_entity_poly.entity_id
_entity_poly.type
_entity_poly.pdbx_seq_one_letter_code
_entity_poly.pdbx_strand_id
1 'polypeptide(L)'
;MAGPGTNSAFVYFTFFISLSTFFDSKHLAKGFVEHRNLHAPHHRDFLPNEHNKLHSDALKRSQSTFSVVIDPIKPHLSSFIHLINPVEVFDHTHHAHIEYSCSEGDLIAAQIFLQSDDIPESPLRVFHQDWTCNRYSSGTRHAYVHLTLPDWLAYRPDNLQPVAVNVISLELKIWIISKHQIVSCVRWSDLNCHDRAHVKGVYPMKMVAVYRRQRRNYDSDVCLSFDSWIKLHFLNENEFLQSELEEEILQLVDFPVALANAYGGITKDVPPFQEIGLINEQHRNRFNPKFTISMMIFLLEYCSYDLCSIMHRKSPNTNQYITPLLFLTRKGLIHVQVVLDNGQAFGMLSNYHIPLKEWVRLVYKQDGSRWTLSVSSGRNFTNVIVSGSVFPKPVHYEETEGLIHLGGSNACKAFKGFIADTWLWRTTATSREPRWNFSNPVLMEKISSYVTGCEGVQKRMLAVFEMYQKQWQAILAQNSCPSTLPSLLEFPSTSPSDTHQPVCQPWDRRPPKGYRHLWGFLRMAAINFQGYKMSFDFIGKRLHEKAAQYLAAGGLSEIPAILPFLRQASCYGNHKSSYMLGTLYAGGINVDVDLNEAYLYWLVAAEAGNRLAMLALANHHQQGLSTASTDFDLSYNYLKRLADLTVKDRERHDPNGVLTEYVRLTDTDSLKVHKGEDGDHFLWLKYQARKGIAQAQLDMARILFWGQRGIDRDVQQAVELYRLYLMDNPQDEVVHYDYGIIHLQASIARLKFWGSEGVKRDMKTAVKYYEKTVKEMPQNSVALYDYGIVLLRGQGTKKNVEKGHGPAYTALGWYAINFQHDMKAAAKYFDIAARMGHRDAMHNLGYMYKAGQYPGKPVDEAKAFLYFQKAADRGHIDSAGVIAEIYSQGSIGVERNSYSAVFWSRFVCEKNPEIGMVLRKGLDAFLAGSWGESIVYYMMVAETGVEVAQFNLAHLCEEDHDGQVFTYIQTDCTWKYYNLSSHAAEPHVISQLKMGDFYYYGQHGDQDKTIAVQYYSMAAMRRDPQALFNLAYLLEEGTEIDNTLWKSLHIPSDVYNSDDKTQLIMAVYRRCRDGGSKDSYLPCGLALLRVQLLDLWSKYTLAVKVSIALMLGIITLSYIGTALHHIRESRQQSDTPSGQSSEN
;
A
#
# COMPACT_ATOMS: atom_id res chain seq x y z
N MET A 1 -15.68 -47.74 38.07
CA MET A 1 -16.07 -48.54 39.24
C MET A 1 -14.97 -48.44 40.29
N ALA A 2 -15.36 -48.55 41.56
CA ALA A 2 -14.70 -48.12 42.80
C ALA A 2 -13.25 -48.60 43.10
N GLY A 3 -12.43 -47.64 43.60
CA GLY A 3 -11.31 -47.61 44.57
C GLY A 3 -10.41 -48.82 44.90
N PRO A 4 -9.33 -48.64 45.73
CA PRO A 4 -8.78 -47.45 46.40
C PRO A 4 -7.33 -47.15 45.92
N GLY A 5 -6.57 -46.11 46.31
CA GLY A 5 -6.64 -45.31 47.52
C GLY A 5 -5.65 -44.13 47.49
N THR A 6 -5.83 -43.32 48.51
CA THR A 6 -5.46 -41.92 48.74
C THR A 6 -3.98 -41.64 49.02
N ASN A 7 -3.03 -42.32 48.38
CA ASN A 7 -1.59 -42.19 48.72
C ASN A 7 -0.70 -41.55 47.65
N SER A 8 -1.22 -41.21 46.46
CA SER A 8 -0.42 -40.55 45.40
C SER A 8 -0.40 -39.03 45.49
N ALA A 9 -1.46 -38.39 46.01
CA ALA A 9 -1.56 -36.93 46.06
C ALA A 9 -0.54 -36.28 47.00
N PHE A 10 -0.16 -36.95 48.10
CA PHE A 10 0.79 -36.40 49.07
C PHE A 10 2.24 -36.46 48.56
N VAL A 11 2.60 -37.52 47.81
CA VAL A 11 3.94 -37.69 47.24
C VAL A 11 4.21 -36.63 46.16
N TYR A 12 3.24 -36.34 45.28
CA TYR A 12 3.38 -35.27 44.28
C TYR A 12 3.45 -33.88 44.91
N PHE A 13 2.72 -33.64 46.01
CA PHE A 13 2.74 -32.34 46.71
C PHE A 13 4.08 -32.09 47.41
N THR A 14 4.68 -33.12 48.02
CA THR A 14 6.02 -33.01 48.63
C THR A 14 7.15 -32.95 47.59
N PHE A 15 7.00 -33.63 46.44
CA PHE A 15 8.00 -33.59 45.36
C PHE A 15 8.02 -32.21 44.67
N PHE A 16 6.86 -31.54 44.53
CA PHE A 16 6.75 -30.19 43.98
C PHE A 16 7.39 -29.13 44.88
N ILE A 17 7.25 -29.24 46.20
CA ILE A 17 7.84 -28.28 47.15
C ILE A 17 9.37 -28.43 47.18
N SER A 18 9.91 -29.65 47.12
CA SER A 18 11.36 -29.87 47.09
C SER A 18 12.04 -29.46 45.77
N LEU A 19 11.36 -29.56 44.62
CA LEU A 19 11.90 -29.08 43.35
C LEU A 19 11.91 -27.54 43.25
N SER A 20 10.98 -26.86 43.93
CA SER A 20 10.85 -25.40 43.87
C SER A 20 11.99 -24.63 44.55
N THR A 21 12.77 -25.28 45.41
CA THR A 21 13.93 -24.69 46.10
C THR A 21 15.28 -24.97 45.44
N PHE A 22 15.35 -25.82 44.40
CA PHE A 22 16.64 -26.24 43.81
C PHE A 22 16.67 -26.32 42.28
N PHE A 23 15.56 -26.13 41.57
CA PHE A 23 15.56 -26.04 40.11
C PHE A 23 15.18 -24.65 39.61
N ASP A 24 16.19 -23.95 39.10
CA ASP A 24 16.07 -22.90 38.10
C ASP A 24 15.15 -23.42 36.97
N SER A 25 13.96 -22.82 36.81
CA SER A 25 12.88 -23.33 35.96
C SER A 25 13.09 -22.99 34.48
N LYS A 26 14.29 -23.24 33.95
CA LYS A 26 14.57 -23.19 32.50
C LYS A 26 14.14 -24.43 31.72
N HIS A 27 13.51 -25.43 32.36
CA HIS A 27 13.27 -26.73 31.71
C HIS A 27 11.84 -27.29 31.76
N LEU A 28 10.85 -26.58 32.28
CA LEU A 28 9.42 -26.98 32.18
C LEU A 28 8.64 -26.25 31.07
N ALA A 29 9.26 -25.30 30.36
CA ALA A 29 8.78 -24.77 29.08
C ALA A 29 9.35 -25.53 27.85
N LYS A 30 10.30 -26.46 28.06
CA LYS A 30 10.81 -27.36 27.01
C LYS A 30 9.93 -28.61 26.93
N GLY A 31 8.70 -28.36 26.51
CA GLY A 31 7.70 -29.38 26.27
C GLY A 31 7.02 -29.22 24.93
N PHE A 32 7.56 -28.45 23.99
CA PHE A 32 7.30 -28.57 22.55
C PHE A 32 8.46 -27.89 21.79
N VAL A 33 9.09 -28.68 20.92
CA VAL A 33 10.08 -28.35 19.87
C VAL A 33 11.55 -28.17 20.30
N GLU A 34 12.34 -29.21 19.97
CA GLU A 34 13.80 -29.20 19.90
C GLU A 34 14.31 -28.71 18.52
N HIS A 35 15.29 -27.81 18.60
CA HIS A 35 16.55 -27.69 17.83
C HIS A 35 16.59 -27.77 16.28
N ARG A 36 17.17 -26.71 15.68
CA ARG A 36 18.47 -26.77 14.96
C ARG A 36 19.18 -25.40 14.95
N ASN A 37 20.40 -25.36 15.47
CA ASN A 37 21.32 -24.22 15.40
C ASN A 37 22.15 -24.29 14.11
N LEU A 38 22.39 -23.15 13.46
CA LEU A 38 23.48 -22.94 12.51
C LEU A 38 24.16 -21.59 12.79
N HIS A 39 25.49 -21.62 12.83
CA HIS A 39 26.39 -20.50 13.15
C HIS A 39 26.57 -19.53 11.97
N ALA A 40 26.76 -18.24 12.29
CA ALA A 40 27.47 -17.27 11.44
C ALA A 40 28.11 -16.15 12.30
N PRO A 41 29.12 -15.41 11.78
CA PRO A 41 30.24 -14.90 12.59
C PRO A 41 30.24 -13.40 12.91
N HIS A 42 31.08 -13.07 13.90
CA HIS A 42 31.35 -11.74 14.48
C HIS A 42 31.83 -10.66 13.49
N HIS A 43 31.39 -9.41 13.73
CA HIS A 43 32.18 -8.20 13.49
C HIS A 43 32.10 -7.24 14.68
N ARG A 44 33.22 -6.56 14.95
CA ARG A 44 33.51 -5.70 16.12
C ARG A 44 33.24 -4.23 15.81
N ASP A 45 32.60 -3.55 16.76
CA ASP A 45 32.55 -2.10 16.87
C ASP A 45 33.71 -1.54 17.70
N PHE A 46 34.17 -0.33 17.36
CA PHE A 46 35.01 0.52 18.19
C PHE A 46 34.38 1.92 18.24
N LEU A 47 33.98 2.34 19.45
CA LEU A 47 33.69 3.72 19.84
C LEU A 47 34.97 4.56 19.92
N PRO A 48 34.86 5.90 19.90
CA PRO A 48 35.46 6.63 21.02
C PRO A 48 34.68 7.84 21.56
N ASN A 49 35.08 8.20 22.77
CA ASN A 49 34.52 9.11 23.77
C ASN A 49 34.57 10.62 23.45
N GLU A 50 33.68 11.34 24.13
CA GLU A 50 33.70 12.78 24.41
C GLU A 50 34.78 13.20 25.43
N HIS A 51 35.31 14.43 25.31
CA HIS A 51 35.12 15.53 26.30
C HIS A 51 36.00 16.78 26.08
N ASN A 52 35.39 17.95 26.39
CA ASN A 52 35.96 19.23 26.90
C ASN A 52 36.66 20.17 25.89
N LYS A 53 36.59 21.51 25.96
CA LYS A 53 36.06 22.51 26.92
C LYS A 53 36.00 23.89 26.22
N LEU A 54 35.08 24.76 26.63
CA LEU A 54 34.98 26.18 26.28
C LEU A 54 36.09 27.05 26.91
N HIS A 55 36.49 28.13 26.23
CA HIS A 55 36.72 29.45 26.83
C HIS A 55 36.63 30.59 25.80
N SER A 56 36.06 31.71 26.24
CA SER A 56 35.94 33.05 25.63
C SER A 56 37.32 33.77 25.57
N ASP A 57 37.60 34.90 24.91
CA ASP A 57 36.87 36.15 24.64
C ASP A 57 37.63 37.04 23.62
N ALA A 58 36.91 38.07 23.12
CA ALA A 58 37.37 39.40 22.70
C ALA A 58 37.98 39.69 21.30
N LEU A 59 37.13 40.32 20.46
CA LEU A 59 37.34 41.57 19.70
C LEU A 59 38.74 41.88 19.12
N LYS A 60 38.84 41.82 17.77
CA LYS A 60 39.54 42.81 16.93
C LYS A 60 39.27 42.57 15.44
N ARG A 61 38.85 43.63 14.73
CA ARG A 61 38.88 43.88 13.27
C ARG A 61 39.45 42.71 12.44
N SER A 62 38.61 41.89 11.81
CA SER A 62 39.10 40.86 10.89
C SER A 62 39.31 41.45 9.49
N GLN A 63 40.54 41.87 9.23
CA GLN A 63 41.13 41.60 7.93
C GLN A 63 40.88 40.12 7.61
N SER A 64 40.39 39.80 6.41
CA SER A 64 40.14 38.43 5.97
C SER A 64 41.40 37.57 6.22
N THR A 65 41.33 36.68 7.21
CA THR A 65 42.41 35.79 7.58
C THR A 65 42.52 34.70 6.53
N PHE A 66 43.52 34.82 5.66
CA PHE A 66 43.89 33.80 4.69
C PHE A 66 45.10 33.04 5.25
N SER A 67 45.01 31.71 5.35
CA SER A 67 46.10 30.86 5.81
C SER A 67 46.39 29.74 4.81
N VAL A 68 47.68 29.53 4.55
CA VAL A 68 48.18 28.43 3.72
C VAL A 68 49.05 27.53 4.60
N VAL A 69 48.68 26.26 4.70
CA VAL A 69 49.42 25.23 5.45
C VAL A 69 50.08 24.29 4.44
N ILE A 70 51.35 23.96 4.65
CA ILE A 70 52.15 23.12 3.75
C ILE A 70 52.37 21.77 4.41
N ASP A 71 52.03 20.68 3.71
CA ASP A 71 52.23 19.32 4.19
C ASP A 71 53.41 18.65 3.45
N PRO A 72 54.55 18.36 4.13
CA PRO A 72 55.79 17.96 3.47
C PRO A 72 55.84 16.47 3.04
N ILE A 73 54.80 15.66 3.33
CA ILE A 73 54.90 14.20 3.32
C ILE A 73 54.57 13.55 1.96
N LYS A 74 53.98 14.27 0.99
CA LYS A 74 53.62 13.73 -0.34
C LYS A 74 54.09 14.62 -1.51
N PRO A 75 55.19 14.25 -2.20
CA PRO A 75 55.55 14.88 -3.46
C PRO A 75 54.78 14.23 -4.63
N HIS A 76 53.77 14.94 -5.16
CA HIS A 76 53.14 14.62 -6.45
C HIS A 76 53.66 15.57 -7.53
N LEU A 77 54.13 15.01 -8.66
CA LEU A 77 54.73 15.74 -9.78
C LEU A 77 53.74 16.49 -10.68
N SER A 78 52.42 16.33 -10.50
CA SER A 78 51.37 16.95 -11.31
C SER A 78 50.56 17.97 -10.51
N SER A 79 50.28 19.14 -11.10
CA SER A 79 49.41 20.16 -10.51
C SER A 79 47.97 19.65 -10.40
N PHE A 80 47.33 19.86 -9.25
CA PHE A 80 45.94 19.48 -8.99
C PHE A 80 45.26 20.48 -8.04
N ILE A 81 43.93 20.48 -8.01
CA ILE A 81 43.11 21.30 -7.09
C ILE A 81 41.85 20.53 -6.69
N HIS A 82 41.62 20.38 -5.38
CA HIS A 82 40.45 19.71 -4.82
C HIS A 82 39.89 20.49 -3.63
N LEU A 83 38.56 20.47 -3.48
CA LEU A 83 37.88 21.01 -2.31
C LEU A 83 37.63 19.85 -1.33
N ILE A 84 38.17 19.94 -0.11
CA ILE A 84 38.05 18.87 0.89
C ILE A 84 36.66 18.90 1.54
N ASN A 85 36.08 20.08 1.74
CA ASN A 85 34.77 20.27 2.35
C ASN A 85 33.76 20.91 1.36
N PRO A 86 33.17 20.12 0.45
CA PRO A 86 32.11 20.63 -0.41
C PRO A 86 30.93 21.15 0.42
N VAL A 87 30.60 22.43 0.25
CA VAL A 87 29.45 23.07 0.91
C VAL A 87 28.20 22.73 0.12
N GLU A 88 27.34 21.87 0.65
CA GLU A 88 26.11 21.49 -0.05
C GLU A 88 25.03 22.57 0.03
N VAL A 89 24.90 23.27 1.17
CA VAL A 89 23.93 24.33 1.41
C VAL A 89 24.63 25.55 1.98
N PHE A 90 24.43 26.71 1.38
CA PHE A 90 25.05 27.97 1.76
C PHE A 90 24.01 28.90 2.44
N ASP A 91 24.25 29.28 3.70
CA ASP A 91 23.37 30.14 4.50
C ASP A 91 23.95 31.57 4.68
N HIS A 92 25.18 31.71 5.19
CA HIS A 92 25.81 32.99 5.54
C HIS A 92 27.31 33.02 5.25
N THR A 93 28.11 32.30 6.05
CA THR A 93 29.58 32.32 5.98
C THR A 93 30.13 30.91 6.12
N HIS A 94 30.79 30.42 5.09
CA HIS A 94 31.43 29.11 5.08
C HIS A 94 32.93 29.23 4.84
N HIS A 95 33.72 28.31 5.38
CA HIS A 95 35.14 28.21 5.08
C HIS A 95 35.34 27.13 4.02
N ALA A 96 35.96 27.46 2.88
CA ALA A 96 36.37 26.50 1.87
C ALA A 96 37.82 26.06 2.14
N HIS A 97 38.01 24.76 2.31
CA HIS A 97 39.30 24.10 2.50
C HIS A 97 39.75 23.49 1.18
N ILE A 98 40.72 24.16 0.54
CA ILE A 98 41.19 23.82 -0.79
C ILE A 98 42.57 23.15 -0.68
N GLU A 99 42.68 21.92 -1.17
CA GLU A 99 43.94 21.19 -1.32
C GLU A 99 44.46 21.35 -2.74
N TYR A 100 45.72 21.75 -2.90
CA TYR A 100 46.27 22.03 -4.22
C TYR A 100 47.78 21.83 -4.32
N SER A 101 48.23 21.58 -5.55
CA SER A 101 49.64 21.55 -5.95
C SER A 101 49.82 22.43 -7.20
N CYS A 102 50.79 23.34 -7.18
CA CYS A 102 50.99 24.36 -8.21
C CYS A 102 52.47 24.57 -8.52
N SER A 103 52.78 25.07 -9.73
CA SER A 103 54.13 25.44 -10.15
C SER A 103 54.48 26.88 -9.74
N GLU A 104 55.77 27.20 -9.67
CA GLU A 104 56.23 28.52 -9.22
C GLU A 104 55.63 29.65 -10.07
N GLY A 105 54.95 30.59 -9.40
CA GLY A 105 54.36 31.76 -10.05
C GLY A 105 53.01 31.51 -10.76
N ASP A 106 52.43 30.32 -10.62
CA ASP A 106 51.04 30.08 -11.00
C ASP A 106 50.09 30.90 -10.11
N LEU A 107 48.96 31.33 -10.71
CA LEU A 107 47.88 32.04 -10.02
C LEU A 107 46.73 31.08 -9.75
N ILE A 108 46.30 31.01 -8.50
CA ILE A 108 45.16 30.23 -8.03
C ILE A 108 44.04 31.19 -7.70
N ALA A 109 42.81 30.87 -8.11
CA ALA A 109 41.64 31.68 -7.78
C ALA A 109 40.44 30.82 -7.38
N ALA A 110 39.64 31.36 -6.46
CA ALA A 110 38.32 30.87 -6.08
C ALA A 110 37.27 31.94 -6.42
N GLN A 111 36.21 31.54 -7.11
CA GLN A 111 35.15 32.44 -7.58
C GLN A 111 33.78 31.80 -7.38
N ILE A 112 32.81 32.56 -6.88
CA ILE A 112 31.42 32.12 -6.83
C ILE A 112 30.65 32.81 -7.95
N PHE A 113 30.00 32.00 -8.77
CA PHE A 113 29.09 32.47 -9.81
C PHE A 113 27.65 32.15 -9.42
N LEU A 114 26.81 33.17 -9.56
CA LEU A 114 25.39 33.13 -9.29
C LEU A 114 24.62 33.12 -10.60
N GLN A 115 23.65 32.22 -10.71
CA GLN A 115 22.63 32.26 -11.75
C GLN A 115 21.26 32.58 -11.14
N SER A 116 20.58 33.57 -11.72
CA SER A 116 19.26 34.03 -11.30
C SER A 116 18.48 34.55 -12.50
N ASP A 117 17.17 34.35 -12.49
CA ASP A 117 16.22 34.91 -13.48
C ASP A 117 15.86 36.37 -13.15
N ASP A 118 15.99 36.79 -11.89
CA ASP A 118 15.71 38.17 -11.48
C ASP A 118 16.82 39.13 -11.93
N ILE A 119 17.99 38.59 -12.28
CA ILE A 119 19.17 39.37 -12.71
C ILE A 119 19.39 39.17 -14.22
N PRO A 120 19.22 40.22 -15.05
CA PRO A 120 19.36 40.13 -16.50
C PRO A 120 20.80 39.85 -16.98
N GLU A 121 21.81 40.12 -16.15
CA GLU A 121 23.25 39.91 -16.43
C GLU A 121 23.80 38.60 -15.81
N SER A 122 22.98 37.55 -15.66
CA SER A 122 23.44 36.25 -15.15
C SER A 122 24.16 35.42 -16.24
N PRO A 123 25.25 34.65 -15.93
CA PRO A 123 25.81 34.40 -14.60
C PRO A 123 26.65 35.55 -14.05
N LEU A 124 26.34 35.97 -12.81
CA LEU A 124 26.99 37.07 -12.11
C LEU A 124 28.08 36.53 -11.16
N ARG A 125 29.30 37.09 -11.18
CA ARG A 125 30.34 36.76 -10.19
C ARG A 125 30.06 37.50 -8.88
N VAL A 126 29.72 36.78 -7.82
CA VAL A 126 29.39 37.35 -6.50
C VAL A 126 30.54 37.31 -5.50
N PHE A 127 31.56 36.48 -5.75
CA PHE A 127 32.77 36.38 -4.92
C PHE A 127 34.00 36.11 -5.78
N HIS A 128 35.14 36.68 -5.40
CA HIS A 128 36.44 36.42 -6.04
C HIS A 128 37.58 36.61 -5.04
N GLN A 129 38.45 35.61 -4.95
CA GLN A 129 39.71 35.71 -4.21
C GLN A 129 40.80 34.94 -4.97
N ASP A 130 41.99 35.51 -5.10
CA ASP A 130 43.14 34.96 -5.81
C ASP A 130 44.45 35.08 -5.02
N TRP A 131 45.38 34.16 -5.26
CA TRP A 131 46.71 34.14 -4.64
C TRP A 131 47.73 33.42 -5.52
N THR A 132 49.02 33.69 -5.30
CA THR A 132 50.12 33.16 -6.11
C THR A 132 50.89 32.03 -5.42
N CYS A 133 51.46 31.14 -6.23
CA CYS A 133 52.23 30.00 -5.76
C CYS A 133 53.68 30.39 -5.40
N ASN A 134 54.02 30.45 -4.10
CA ASN A 134 55.36 30.82 -3.60
C ASN A 134 56.43 29.70 -3.69
N ARG A 135 57.71 30.09 -3.67
CA ARG A 135 58.92 29.32 -4.08
C ARG A 135 59.48 28.29 -3.08
N TYR A 136 59.10 28.30 -1.81
CA TYR A 136 59.89 27.66 -0.75
C TYR A 136 59.41 26.29 -0.23
N SER A 137 58.61 25.54 -0.98
CA SER A 137 58.26 24.15 -0.61
C SER A 137 57.56 23.38 -1.73
N SER A 138 58.17 22.27 -2.14
CA SER A 138 57.58 21.25 -3.01
C SER A 138 56.74 20.28 -2.17
N GLY A 139 55.42 20.38 -2.22
CA GLY A 139 54.49 19.55 -1.44
C GLY A 139 53.05 19.98 -1.64
N THR A 140 52.11 19.19 -1.11
CA THR A 140 50.68 19.48 -1.15
C THR A 140 50.35 20.66 -0.21
N ARG A 141 49.51 21.59 -0.66
CA ARG A 141 49.17 22.83 0.08
C ARG A 141 47.69 22.85 0.42
N HIS A 142 47.37 23.41 1.57
CA HIS A 142 46.00 23.63 2.01
C HIS A 142 45.75 25.13 2.16
N ALA A 143 44.75 25.67 1.47
CA ALA A 143 44.28 27.05 1.62
C ALA A 143 42.90 27.06 2.29
N TYR A 144 42.72 27.96 3.25
CA TYR A 144 41.43 28.21 3.90
C TYR A 144 40.88 29.56 3.42
N VAL A 145 39.76 29.51 2.69
CA VAL A 145 39.11 30.69 2.06
C VAL A 145 37.78 30.95 2.76
N HIS A 146 37.59 32.15 3.30
CA HIS A 146 36.30 32.58 3.87
C HIS A 146 35.37 33.03 2.75
N LEU A 147 34.30 32.27 2.51
CA LEU A 147 33.28 32.60 1.53
C LEU A 147 32.22 33.51 2.18
N THR A 148 32.14 34.75 1.75
CA THR A 148 31.15 35.74 2.21
C THR A 148 30.30 36.20 1.02
N LEU A 149 28.97 36.05 1.10
CA LEU A 149 28.05 36.52 0.07
C LEU A 149 27.54 37.95 0.36
N PRO A 150 27.14 38.73 -0.66
CA PRO A 150 26.49 40.02 -0.47
C PRO A 150 25.17 39.93 0.32
N ASP A 151 24.82 40.98 1.05
CA ASP A 151 23.66 40.98 1.96
C ASP A 151 22.32 40.66 1.28
N TRP A 152 22.11 41.13 0.04
CA TRP A 152 20.91 40.86 -0.78
C TRP A 152 20.77 39.38 -1.22
N LEU A 153 21.83 38.60 -1.02
CA LEU A 153 21.87 37.16 -1.29
C LEU A 153 21.85 36.34 0.00
N ALA A 154 22.49 36.84 1.06
CA ALA A 154 22.64 36.14 2.34
C ALA A 154 21.44 36.28 3.29
N TYR A 155 20.68 37.38 3.21
CA TYR A 155 19.57 37.67 4.13
C TYR A 155 18.23 37.73 3.41
N ARG A 156 17.14 37.48 4.16
CA ARG A 156 15.76 37.58 3.65
C ARG A 156 15.34 39.05 3.50
N PRO A 157 14.35 39.38 2.64
CA PRO A 157 13.94 40.75 2.43
C PRO A 157 13.24 41.31 3.68
N ASP A 158 13.51 42.56 3.98
CA ASP A 158 12.86 43.31 5.06
C ASP A 158 12.58 44.77 4.62
N ASN A 159 12.05 45.59 5.52
CA ASN A 159 11.68 46.98 5.20
C ASN A 159 12.88 47.90 4.92
N LEU A 160 14.11 47.50 5.23
CA LEU A 160 15.34 48.24 4.97
C LEU A 160 16.10 47.69 3.76
N GLN A 161 16.01 46.38 3.54
CA GLN A 161 16.55 45.63 2.42
C GLN A 161 15.38 44.95 1.67
N PRO A 162 14.66 45.69 0.82
CA PRO A 162 13.45 45.17 0.16
C PRO A 162 13.74 44.19 -0.97
N VAL A 163 15.01 44.10 -1.41
CA VAL A 163 15.41 43.28 -2.55
C VAL A 163 16.10 42.02 -2.04
N ALA A 164 15.48 40.88 -2.30
CA ALA A 164 16.11 39.58 -2.19
C ALA A 164 15.96 38.85 -3.52
N VAL A 165 17.05 38.29 -4.02
CA VAL A 165 17.10 37.65 -5.33
C VAL A 165 16.89 36.15 -5.18
N ASN A 166 16.07 35.55 -6.03
CA ASN A 166 15.95 34.11 -6.10
C ASN A 166 17.10 33.49 -6.90
N VAL A 167 17.67 32.41 -6.39
CA VAL A 167 18.92 31.82 -6.91
C VAL A 167 18.63 30.45 -7.48
N ILE A 168 18.93 30.28 -8.77
CA ILE A 168 18.72 29.04 -9.51
C ILE A 168 19.89 28.09 -9.30
N SER A 169 21.11 28.61 -9.41
CA SER A 169 22.33 27.86 -9.13
C SER A 169 23.42 28.76 -8.59
N LEU A 170 24.24 28.20 -7.71
CA LEU A 170 25.42 28.83 -7.16
C LEU A 170 26.60 27.88 -7.38
N GLU A 171 27.62 28.31 -8.10
CA GLU A 171 28.78 27.45 -8.43
C GLU A 171 30.06 28.06 -7.86
N LEU A 172 30.80 27.26 -7.06
CA LEU A 172 32.15 27.59 -6.63
C LEU A 172 33.13 27.03 -7.66
N LYS A 173 33.81 27.93 -8.36
CA LYS A 173 34.83 27.63 -9.36
C LYS A 173 36.20 27.90 -8.77
N ILE A 174 37.03 26.87 -8.71
CA ILE A 174 38.43 26.96 -8.27
C ILE A 174 39.34 26.52 -9.41
N TRP A 175 40.42 27.25 -9.66
CA TRP A 175 41.27 26.99 -10.81
C TRP A 175 42.70 27.49 -10.63
N ILE A 176 43.63 26.91 -11.41
CA ILE A 176 45.05 27.26 -11.46
C ILE A 176 45.42 27.64 -12.90
N ILE A 177 46.04 28.80 -13.09
CA ILE A 177 46.54 29.26 -14.40
C ILE A 177 48.05 29.52 -14.34
N SER A 178 48.74 29.22 -15.45
CA SER A 178 50.19 29.37 -15.50
C SER A 178 50.60 30.84 -15.69
N LYS A 179 51.75 31.20 -15.11
CA LYS A 179 52.34 32.55 -15.16
C LYS A 179 52.35 33.20 -16.55
N HIS A 180 52.58 32.42 -17.60
CA HIS A 180 52.66 32.90 -18.99
C HIS A 180 51.30 33.31 -19.59
N GLN A 181 50.18 32.86 -19.02
CA GLN A 181 48.82 33.16 -19.49
C GLN A 181 48.11 34.25 -18.65
N ILE A 182 48.74 34.74 -17.58
CA ILE A 182 48.17 35.71 -16.62
C ILE A 182 47.80 37.06 -17.28
N VAL A 183 48.52 37.50 -18.31
CA VAL A 183 48.41 38.86 -18.89
C VAL A 183 46.99 39.21 -19.37
N SER A 184 46.14 38.22 -19.65
CA SER A 184 44.74 38.43 -20.05
C SER A 184 43.71 38.36 -18.91
N CYS A 185 44.06 37.83 -17.73
CA CYS A 185 43.10 37.44 -16.68
C CYS A 185 42.98 38.38 -15.47
N VAL A 186 43.69 39.51 -15.47
CA VAL A 186 43.77 40.43 -14.32
C VAL A 186 42.67 41.52 -14.35
N ARG A 187 41.87 41.62 -15.42
CA ARG A 187 40.76 42.59 -15.49
C ARG A 187 39.48 42.00 -14.90
N TRP A 188 38.83 42.76 -14.01
CA TRP A 188 37.54 42.42 -13.40
C TRP A 188 36.44 42.01 -14.41
N SER A 189 36.57 42.42 -15.68
CA SER A 189 35.62 42.19 -16.76
C SER A 189 35.73 40.85 -17.50
N ASP A 190 36.80 40.05 -17.30
CA ASP A 190 37.03 38.83 -18.08
C ASP A 190 36.48 37.58 -17.33
N LEU A 191 35.23 37.19 -17.61
CA LEU A 191 34.56 36.05 -16.96
C LEU A 191 35.11 34.66 -17.37
N ASN A 192 35.92 34.58 -18.43
CA ASN A 192 36.30 33.32 -19.08
C ASN A 192 37.67 32.75 -18.63
N CYS A 193 38.26 33.28 -17.56
CA CYS A 193 39.58 32.84 -17.08
C CYS A 193 39.60 31.40 -16.56
N HIS A 194 38.49 30.93 -16.02
CA HIS A 194 38.33 29.53 -15.60
C HIS A 194 38.44 28.54 -16.77
N ASP A 195 37.91 28.88 -17.96
CA ASP A 195 37.93 27.98 -19.12
C ASP A 195 39.34 27.80 -19.69
N ARG A 196 40.22 28.79 -19.48
CA ARG A 196 41.61 28.79 -19.92
C ARG A 196 42.58 28.16 -18.90
N ALA A 197 42.10 27.89 -17.69
CA ALA A 197 42.91 27.26 -16.65
C ALA A 197 43.27 25.82 -17.00
N HIS A 198 44.51 25.41 -16.70
CA HIS A 198 44.99 24.06 -16.99
C HIS A 198 44.57 23.04 -15.93
N VAL A 199 44.26 23.50 -14.71
CA VAL A 199 43.69 22.69 -13.62
C VAL A 199 42.47 23.42 -13.07
N LYS A 200 41.35 22.72 -12.92
CA LYS A 200 40.07 23.35 -12.65
C LYS A 200 39.11 22.43 -11.88
N GLY A 201 38.29 23.02 -11.02
CA GLY A 201 37.23 22.35 -10.26
C GLY A 201 35.99 23.23 -10.18
N VAL A 202 34.81 22.60 -10.31
CA VAL A 202 33.50 23.25 -10.21
C VAL A 202 32.68 22.50 -9.19
N TYR A 203 32.24 23.19 -8.16
CA TYR A 203 31.47 22.63 -7.05
C TYR A 203 30.12 23.35 -7.00
N PRO A 204 29.01 22.67 -7.37
CA PRO A 204 27.68 23.25 -7.25
C PRO A 204 27.28 23.35 -5.77
N MET A 205 26.66 24.46 -5.40
CA MET A 205 26.17 24.75 -4.06
C MET A 205 24.67 25.07 -4.13
N LYS A 206 23.88 24.62 -3.14
CA LYS A 206 22.49 25.02 -2.99
C LYS A 206 22.42 26.27 -2.11
N MET A 207 21.53 27.20 -2.43
CA MET A 207 21.28 28.35 -1.57
C MET A 207 19.93 28.24 -0.89
N VAL A 208 19.85 28.75 0.33
CA VAL A 208 18.62 28.73 1.13
C VAL A 208 17.56 29.63 0.49
N ALA A 209 16.31 29.14 0.38
CA ALA A 209 15.21 29.91 -0.23
C ALA A 209 15.07 31.30 0.41
N VAL A 210 14.57 32.28 -0.36
CA VAL A 210 14.61 33.71 0.00
C VAL A 210 14.10 33.97 1.43
N TYR A 211 12.96 33.37 1.80
CA TYR A 211 12.33 33.56 3.10
C TYR A 211 12.86 32.65 4.22
N ARG A 212 13.67 31.64 3.87
CA ARG A 212 14.40 30.77 4.82
C ARG A 212 15.74 31.36 5.28
N ARG A 213 16.24 32.40 4.62
CA ARG A 213 17.48 33.09 5.02
C ARG A 213 17.28 33.78 6.36
N GLN A 214 18.33 33.84 7.19
CA GLN A 214 18.24 34.61 8.43
C GLN A 214 17.95 36.08 8.14
N ARG A 215 17.38 36.79 9.12
CA ARG A 215 17.32 38.26 9.06
C ARG A 215 18.68 38.84 9.36
N ARG A 216 18.99 39.95 8.71
CA ARG A 216 20.15 40.75 9.07
C ARG A 216 19.91 41.35 10.46
N ASN A 217 20.82 41.11 11.39
CA ASN A 217 20.81 41.81 12.65
C ASN A 217 21.43 43.21 12.45
N TYR A 218 20.65 44.26 12.67
CA TYR A 218 21.10 45.65 12.52
C TYR A 218 21.66 46.23 13.84
N ASP A 219 21.63 45.47 14.95
CA ASP A 219 21.96 45.98 16.28
C ASP A 219 23.47 46.13 16.55
N SER A 220 24.35 45.46 15.80
CA SER A 220 25.79 45.41 16.13
C SER A 220 26.72 46.27 15.27
N ASP A 221 26.37 46.62 14.02
CA ASP A 221 27.38 47.14 13.06
C ASP A 221 26.92 48.25 12.08
N VAL A 222 25.72 48.82 12.20
CA VAL A 222 25.21 49.81 11.20
C VAL A 222 24.61 51.06 11.86
N CYS A 223 25.10 52.25 11.47
CA CYS A 223 24.45 53.53 11.80
C CYS A 223 23.16 53.71 10.98
N LEU A 224 22.00 53.40 11.57
CA LEU A 224 20.69 53.57 10.94
C LEU A 224 20.28 55.06 10.90
N SER A 225 19.66 55.49 9.80
CA SER A 225 18.98 56.79 9.75
C SER A 225 17.78 56.81 10.71
N PHE A 226 17.35 57.99 11.17
CA PHE A 226 16.19 58.12 12.07
C PHE A 226 14.91 57.50 11.47
N ASP A 227 14.68 57.67 10.16
CA ASP A 227 13.56 57.04 9.45
C ASP A 227 13.66 55.51 9.41
N SER A 228 14.88 54.97 9.24
CA SER A 228 15.15 53.53 9.29
C SER A 228 14.94 52.95 10.69
N TRP A 229 15.34 53.70 11.72
CA TRP A 229 15.19 53.32 13.13
C TRP A 229 13.72 53.32 13.55
N ILE A 230 12.92 54.32 13.15
CA ILE A 230 11.47 54.36 13.38
C ILE A 230 10.78 53.15 12.75
N LYS A 231 11.11 52.81 11.50
CA LYS A 231 10.52 51.66 10.80
C LYS A 231 10.81 50.33 11.49
N LEU A 232 11.99 50.18 12.10
CA LEU A 232 12.34 48.99 12.90
C LEU A 232 11.64 48.98 14.26
N HIS A 233 11.55 50.12 14.94
CA HIS A 233 11.04 50.20 16.32
C HIS A 233 9.51 50.04 16.45
N PHE A 234 8.74 50.43 15.41
CA PHE A 234 7.29 50.24 15.41
C PHE A 234 6.83 48.79 15.10
N LEU A 235 7.76 47.93 14.67
CA LEU A 235 7.53 46.51 14.48
C LEU A 235 7.96 45.77 15.75
N ASN A 236 7.11 45.79 16.78
CA ASN A 236 7.33 45.03 18.01
C ASN A 236 7.13 43.52 17.72
N GLU A 237 8.11 42.89 17.08
CA GLU A 237 8.05 41.55 16.48
C GLU A 237 8.62 40.43 17.38
N ASN A 238 8.43 40.52 18.70
CA ASN A 238 8.82 39.43 19.61
C ASN A 238 7.78 38.29 19.71
N GLU A 239 6.64 38.37 19.00
CA GLU A 239 5.70 37.24 18.83
C GLU A 239 6.02 36.35 17.61
N PHE A 240 6.96 36.74 16.73
CA PHE A 240 7.29 36.01 15.49
C PHE A 240 8.42 34.97 15.67
N LEU A 241 8.57 34.42 16.88
CA LEU A 241 9.59 33.41 17.18
C LEU A 241 9.25 32.07 16.50
N GLN A 242 10.18 31.63 15.65
CA GLN A 242 10.36 30.24 15.17
C GLN A 242 9.15 29.63 14.43
N SER A 243 8.88 30.06 13.19
CA SER A 243 8.16 29.16 12.26
C SER A 243 9.15 28.17 11.64
N GLU A 244 8.77 26.90 11.54
CA GLU A 244 9.54 25.86 10.86
C GLU A 244 9.78 26.22 9.39
N LEU A 245 10.87 25.69 8.80
CA LEU A 245 11.28 25.95 7.43
C LEU A 245 10.20 25.52 6.41
N GLU A 246 9.44 26.46 5.86
CA GLU A 246 8.44 26.16 4.83
C GLU A 246 9.08 25.93 3.43
N GLU A 247 8.63 24.92 2.68
CA GLU A 247 9.13 24.57 1.34
C GLU A 247 8.30 25.23 0.23
N GLU A 248 8.94 26.05 -0.62
CA GLU A 248 8.33 26.63 -1.85
C GLU A 248 8.20 25.60 -2.99
N ILE A 249 8.85 24.44 -2.87
CA ILE A 249 8.82 23.36 -3.87
C ILE A 249 8.06 22.20 -3.27
N LEU A 250 6.99 21.77 -3.93
CA LEU A 250 6.19 20.62 -3.50
C LEU A 250 6.40 19.46 -4.45
N GLN A 251 6.77 18.30 -3.91
CA GLN A 251 6.73 17.03 -4.64
C GLN A 251 5.33 16.45 -4.53
N LEU A 252 4.59 16.43 -5.65
CA LEU A 252 3.22 15.90 -5.70
C LEU A 252 3.19 14.39 -5.91
N VAL A 253 4.16 13.84 -6.64
CA VAL A 253 4.30 12.40 -6.91
C VAL A 253 5.79 12.05 -6.92
N ASP A 254 6.18 11.08 -6.11
CA ASP A 254 7.55 10.59 -5.93
C ASP A 254 7.77 9.15 -6.44
N PHE A 255 6.68 8.43 -6.68
CA PHE A 255 6.67 7.06 -7.15
C PHE A 255 5.94 6.91 -8.49
N PRO A 256 6.38 6.07 -9.43
CA PRO A 256 5.66 5.84 -10.68
C PRO A 256 4.25 5.26 -10.45
N VAL A 257 3.24 5.91 -11.01
CA VAL A 257 1.83 5.55 -10.86
C VAL A 257 1.25 5.08 -12.17
N ALA A 258 0.56 3.95 -12.15
CA ALA A 258 -0.13 3.41 -13.32
C ALA A 258 -1.48 4.10 -13.50
N LEU A 259 -1.68 4.68 -14.69
CA LEU A 259 -2.92 5.31 -15.11
C LEU A 259 -3.54 4.51 -16.25
N ALA A 260 -4.85 4.29 -16.13
CA ALA A 260 -5.61 3.65 -17.18
C ALA A 260 -6.53 4.65 -17.87
N ASN A 261 -6.95 4.30 -19.08
CA ASN A 261 -7.92 5.04 -19.88
C ASN A 261 -9.35 5.00 -19.27
N ALA A 262 -9.49 5.43 -18.01
CA ALA A 262 -10.65 5.30 -17.14
C ALA A 262 -10.80 6.54 -16.24
N TYR A 263 -11.94 6.64 -15.55
CA TYR A 263 -12.11 7.63 -14.47
C TYR A 263 -11.27 7.24 -13.26
N GLY A 264 -10.85 8.25 -12.49
CA GLY A 264 -9.89 8.10 -11.40
C GLY A 264 -8.53 8.71 -11.75
N GLY A 265 -7.84 9.17 -10.71
CA GLY A 265 -6.54 9.81 -10.78
C GLY A 265 -6.10 10.26 -9.40
N ILE A 266 -4.94 10.88 -9.33
CA ILE A 266 -4.32 11.29 -8.07
C ILE A 266 -4.84 12.68 -7.73
N THR A 267 -5.39 12.86 -6.52
CA THR A 267 -5.89 14.16 -6.07
C THR A 267 -5.03 14.66 -4.93
N LYS A 268 -4.37 15.79 -5.14
CA LYS A 268 -3.48 16.45 -4.20
C LYS A 268 -4.03 17.82 -3.81
N ASP A 269 -3.90 18.15 -2.54
CA ASP A 269 -4.07 19.49 -2.01
C ASP A 269 -2.74 20.24 -1.98
N VAL A 270 -2.82 21.56 -2.01
CA VAL A 270 -1.66 22.44 -1.84
C VAL A 270 -1.83 23.14 -0.50
N PRO A 271 -0.96 22.90 0.49
CA PRO A 271 -1.08 23.54 1.78
C PRO A 271 -0.91 25.07 1.64
N PRO A 272 -1.73 25.87 2.33
CA PRO A 272 -1.54 27.32 2.37
C PRO A 272 -0.20 27.65 3.01
N PHE A 273 0.42 28.76 2.59
CA PHE A 273 1.64 29.24 3.24
C PHE A 273 1.37 29.55 4.71
N GLN A 274 2.31 29.19 5.59
CA GLN A 274 2.30 29.61 7.00
C GLN A 274 2.93 31.00 7.16
N GLU A 275 3.91 31.34 6.31
CA GLU A 275 4.63 32.61 6.36
C GLU A 275 3.84 33.76 5.71
N ILE A 276 3.66 34.86 6.46
CA ILE A 276 2.79 36.00 6.06
C ILE A 276 3.32 36.73 4.81
N GLY A 277 4.65 36.77 4.62
CA GLY A 277 5.28 37.38 3.44
C GLY A 277 4.84 36.69 2.14
N LEU A 278 4.92 35.35 2.12
CA LEU A 278 4.51 34.49 1.01
C LEU A 278 2.99 34.56 0.78
N ILE A 279 2.17 34.61 1.83
CA ILE A 279 0.72 34.85 1.70
C ILE A 279 0.44 36.18 1.00
N ASN A 280 1.13 37.26 1.41
CA ASN A 280 0.97 38.57 0.79
C ASN A 280 1.46 38.60 -0.66
N GLU A 281 2.55 37.92 -0.97
CA GLU A 281 3.05 37.78 -2.35
C GLU A 281 2.05 37.00 -3.21
N GLN A 282 1.49 35.91 -2.70
CA GLN A 282 0.46 35.12 -3.37
C GLN A 282 -0.77 35.99 -3.71
N HIS A 283 -1.25 36.81 -2.77
CA HIS A 283 -2.36 37.73 -3.03
C HIS A 283 -2.04 38.77 -4.12
N ARG A 284 -0.81 39.29 -4.15
CA ARG A 284 -0.37 40.24 -5.20
C ARG A 284 -0.27 39.57 -6.56
N ASN A 285 0.18 38.32 -6.60
CA ASN A 285 0.42 37.56 -7.83
C ASN A 285 -0.86 36.89 -8.41
N ARG A 286 -2.04 37.08 -7.80
CA ARG A 286 -3.31 36.47 -8.23
C ARG A 286 -3.65 36.69 -9.72
N PHE A 287 -3.35 37.87 -10.26
CA PHE A 287 -3.58 38.23 -11.68
C PHE A 287 -2.29 38.23 -12.52
N ASN A 288 -1.16 37.90 -11.91
CA ASN A 288 0.14 37.80 -12.57
C ASN A 288 0.89 36.56 -12.07
N PRO A 289 0.34 35.35 -12.29
CA PRO A 289 0.86 34.14 -11.68
C PRO A 289 2.25 33.77 -12.19
N LYS A 290 3.09 33.34 -11.26
CA LYS A 290 4.41 32.77 -11.53
C LYS A 290 4.50 31.40 -10.88
N PHE A 291 4.48 30.35 -11.68
CA PHE A 291 4.67 28.99 -11.19
C PHE A 291 5.16 28.08 -12.31
N THR A 292 5.84 27.01 -11.92
CA THR A 292 6.30 25.96 -12.85
C THR A 292 5.83 24.60 -12.33
N ILE A 293 5.36 23.75 -13.24
CA ILE A 293 4.98 22.36 -12.98
C ILE A 293 5.83 21.47 -13.87
N SER A 294 6.57 20.54 -13.29
CA SER A 294 7.31 19.51 -14.02
C SER A 294 6.73 18.15 -13.71
N MET A 295 6.51 17.33 -14.72
CA MET A 295 5.99 15.97 -14.56
C MET A 295 6.66 15.02 -15.55
N MET A 296 6.95 13.80 -15.09
CA MET A 296 7.39 12.71 -15.96
C MET A 296 6.17 11.91 -16.40
N ILE A 297 5.97 11.79 -17.71
CA ILE A 297 4.88 11.01 -18.30
C ILE A 297 5.41 9.96 -19.26
N PHE A 298 4.77 8.80 -19.29
CA PHE A 298 5.04 7.71 -20.22
C PHE A 298 3.72 7.30 -20.88
N LEU A 299 3.52 7.62 -22.16
CA LEU A 299 2.28 7.32 -22.88
C LEU A 299 2.37 5.97 -23.59
N LEU A 300 1.40 5.07 -23.34
CA LEU A 300 1.30 3.80 -24.07
C LEU A 300 0.55 3.96 -25.39
N GLU A 301 -0.52 4.76 -25.38
CA GLU A 301 -1.35 5.12 -26.53
C GLU A 301 -1.88 6.55 -26.35
N TYR A 302 -2.28 7.19 -27.45
CA TYR A 302 -3.00 8.46 -27.36
C TYR A 302 -4.41 8.26 -26.80
N CYS A 303 -5.02 9.35 -26.33
CA CYS A 303 -6.35 9.31 -25.75
C CYS A 303 -7.37 8.68 -26.70
N SER A 304 -8.15 7.70 -26.23
CA SER A 304 -9.26 7.14 -27.03
C SER A 304 -10.48 8.06 -27.08
N TYR A 305 -10.57 9.02 -26.17
CA TYR A 305 -11.62 10.03 -26.08
C TYR A 305 -11.14 11.37 -26.65
N ASP A 306 -12.01 12.37 -26.79
CA ASP A 306 -11.60 13.66 -27.37
C ASP A 306 -10.49 14.35 -26.56
N LEU A 307 -10.62 14.29 -25.23
CA LEU A 307 -9.65 14.79 -24.26
C LEU A 307 -9.49 13.81 -23.09
N CYS A 308 -8.24 13.53 -22.73
CA CYS A 308 -7.86 12.83 -21.50
C CYS A 308 -7.11 13.82 -20.62
N SER A 309 -7.36 13.84 -19.32
CA SER A 309 -6.65 14.76 -18.45
C SER A 309 -5.19 14.27 -18.25
N ILE A 310 -4.25 15.22 -18.28
CA ILE A 310 -2.89 15.05 -17.77
C ILE A 310 -2.83 15.68 -16.38
N MET A 311 -3.33 16.90 -16.26
CA MET A 311 -3.52 17.60 -15.00
C MET A 311 -4.71 18.54 -15.13
N HIS A 312 -5.56 18.62 -14.11
CA HIS A 312 -6.56 19.67 -14.02
C HIS A 312 -6.76 20.11 -12.58
N ARG A 313 -7.25 21.33 -12.39
CA ARG A 313 -7.60 21.84 -11.07
C ARG A 313 -9.09 22.10 -10.97
N LYS A 314 -9.65 21.80 -9.81
CA LYS A 314 -11.08 21.96 -9.53
C LYS A 314 -11.29 22.46 -8.11
N SER A 315 -12.15 23.47 -7.95
CA SER A 315 -12.55 23.94 -6.62
C SER A 315 -13.53 22.96 -5.99
N PRO A 316 -13.30 22.45 -4.77
CA PRO A 316 -14.24 21.55 -4.10
C PRO A 316 -15.55 22.25 -3.72
N ASN A 317 -15.52 23.56 -3.48
CA ASN A 317 -16.69 24.33 -3.05
C ASN A 317 -17.62 24.72 -4.20
N THR A 318 -17.05 25.21 -5.32
CA THR A 318 -17.83 25.66 -6.48
C THR A 318 -17.98 24.59 -7.55
N ASN A 319 -17.18 23.52 -7.47
CA ASN A 319 -17.10 22.45 -8.45
C ASN A 319 -16.68 22.94 -9.85
N GLN A 320 -16.09 24.14 -9.96
CA GLN A 320 -15.64 24.74 -11.21
C GLN A 320 -14.17 24.40 -11.50
N TYR A 321 -13.84 24.30 -12.79
CA TYR A 321 -12.46 24.12 -13.23
C TYR A 321 -11.69 25.43 -13.15
N ILE A 322 -10.46 25.36 -12.64
CA ILE A 322 -9.59 26.54 -12.42
C ILE A 322 -8.24 26.37 -13.12
N THR A 323 -7.48 27.46 -13.23
CA THR A 323 -6.17 27.51 -13.92
C THR A 323 -5.10 26.68 -13.19
N PRO A 324 -4.24 25.90 -13.89
CA PRO A 324 -4.29 25.53 -15.29
C PRO A 324 -4.95 24.15 -15.52
N LEU A 325 -5.40 23.94 -16.75
CA LEU A 325 -5.92 22.67 -17.25
C LEU A 325 -5.02 22.17 -18.39
N LEU A 326 -4.50 20.96 -18.26
CA LEU A 326 -3.62 20.29 -19.23
C LEU A 326 -4.27 18.97 -19.66
N PHE A 327 -4.69 18.89 -20.92
CA PHE A 327 -5.35 17.71 -21.48
C PHE A 327 -4.62 17.16 -22.71
N LEU A 328 -4.63 15.84 -22.88
CA LEU A 328 -4.12 15.13 -24.06
C LEU A 328 -5.26 14.89 -25.07
N THR A 329 -5.03 15.27 -26.32
CA THR A 329 -5.98 15.02 -27.43
C THR A 329 -5.77 13.65 -28.07
N ARG A 330 -6.74 13.18 -28.90
CA ARG A 330 -6.60 11.97 -29.73
C ARG A 330 -5.39 11.95 -30.66
N LYS A 331 -4.93 13.13 -31.06
CA LYS A 331 -3.77 13.29 -31.95
C LYS A 331 -2.45 13.34 -31.18
N GLY A 332 -2.47 13.33 -29.85
CA GLY A 332 -1.26 13.47 -29.03
C GLY A 332 -0.76 14.91 -28.83
N LEU A 333 -1.59 15.91 -29.17
CA LEU A 333 -1.33 17.33 -28.84
C LEU A 333 -1.83 17.64 -27.42
N ILE A 334 -1.21 18.63 -26.76
CA ILE A 334 -1.60 19.11 -25.43
C ILE A 334 -2.53 20.31 -25.59
N HIS A 335 -3.70 20.22 -24.97
CA HIS A 335 -4.63 21.31 -24.80
C HIS A 335 -4.38 21.99 -23.46
N VAL A 336 -4.03 23.28 -23.50
CA VAL A 336 -3.79 24.13 -22.33
C VAL A 336 -4.97 25.07 -22.20
N GLN A 337 -5.65 25.07 -21.06
CA GLN A 337 -6.75 26.00 -20.78
C GLN A 337 -6.55 26.70 -19.43
N VAL A 338 -6.81 28.01 -19.41
CA VAL A 338 -6.70 28.88 -18.23
C VAL A 338 -7.96 29.72 -18.08
N VAL A 339 -8.23 30.20 -16.87
CA VAL A 339 -9.29 31.16 -16.56
C VAL A 339 -8.69 32.56 -16.57
N LEU A 340 -9.27 33.46 -17.36
CA LEU A 340 -8.86 34.86 -17.45
C LEU A 340 -9.44 35.68 -16.28
N ASP A 341 -8.94 36.90 -16.08
CA ASP A 341 -9.39 37.86 -15.06
C ASP A 341 -10.92 38.14 -15.05
N ASN A 342 -11.56 38.03 -16.21
CA ASN A 342 -13.01 38.20 -16.37
C ASN A 342 -13.83 36.92 -16.13
N GLY A 343 -13.19 35.85 -15.65
CA GLY A 343 -13.82 34.56 -15.37
C GLY A 343 -14.08 33.68 -16.61
N GLN A 344 -13.73 34.12 -17.82
CA GLN A 344 -13.88 33.30 -19.03
C GLN A 344 -12.71 32.33 -19.18
N ALA A 345 -13.00 31.09 -19.55
CA ALA A 345 -11.96 30.12 -19.89
C ALA A 345 -11.44 30.32 -21.31
N PHE A 346 -10.12 30.28 -21.48
CA PHE A 346 -9.45 30.38 -22.78
C PHE A 346 -8.49 29.21 -22.97
N GLY A 347 -8.59 28.53 -24.12
CA GLY A 347 -7.81 27.33 -24.43
C GLY A 347 -6.95 27.49 -25.68
N MET A 348 -5.75 26.90 -25.67
CA MET A 348 -4.83 26.81 -26.80
C MET A 348 -4.36 25.36 -26.99
N LEU A 349 -3.87 25.05 -28.18
CA LEU A 349 -3.28 23.74 -28.51
C LEU A 349 -1.77 23.88 -28.69
N SER A 350 -1.02 22.88 -28.23
CA SER A 350 0.40 22.74 -28.55
C SER A 350 0.59 22.46 -30.04
N ASN A 351 1.78 22.80 -30.55
CA ASN A 351 2.21 22.54 -31.93
C ASN A 351 3.05 21.26 -32.08
N TYR A 352 3.15 20.44 -31.03
CA TYR A 352 3.99 19.26 -30.98
C TYR A 352 3.24 18.05 -30.40
N HIS A 353 3.51 16.88 -30.98
CA HIS A 353 2.93 15.60 -30.58
C HIS A 353 3.82 14.91 -29.56
N ILE A 354 3.25 14.47 -28.43
CA ILE A 354 4.01 13.73 -27.43
C ILE A 354 4.41 12.36 -27.99
N PRO A 355 5.67 11.94 -27.86
CA PRO A 355 6.10 10.61 -28.30
C PRO A 355 5.50 9.50 -27.44
N LEU A 356 5.26 8.34 -28.05
CA LEU A 356 4.72 7.16 -27.39
C LEU A 356 5.86 6.22 -26.94
N LYS A 357 5.63 5.50 -25.84
CA LYS A 357 6.49 4.43 -25.31
C LYS A 357 7.91 4.87 -24.94
N GLU A 358 8.07 6.15 -24.59
CA GLU A 358 9.28 6.69 -23.98
C GLU A 358 8.91 7.62 -22.83
N TRP A 359 9.83 7.78 -21.88
CA TRP A 359 9.68 8.75 -20.80
C TRP A 359 9.89 10.15 -21.35
N VAL A 360 8.94 11.02 -21.06
CA VAL A 360 8.93 12.42 -21.47
C VAL A 360 8.80 13.28 -20.23
N ARG A 361 9.68 14.27 -20.10
CA ARG A 361 9.49 15.32 -19.10
C ARG A 361 8.67 16.43 -19.73
N LEU A 362 7.55 16.73 -19.09
CA LEU A 362 6.65 17.80 -19.47
C LEU A 362 6.74 18.91 -18.43
N VAL A 363 7.15 20.10 -18.87
CA VAL A 363 7.27 21.28 -18.00
C VAL A 363 6.34 22.37 -18.48
N TYR A 364 5.33 22.69 -17.67
CA TYR A 364 4.44 23.81 -17.88
C TYR A 364 4.86 24.97 -16.98
N LYS A 365 5.18 26.11 -17.60
CA LYS A 365 5.55 27.34 -16.90
C LYS A 365 4.55 28.44 -17.22
N GLN A 366 4.08 29.11 -16.18
CA GLN A 366 3.26 30.30 -16.24
C GLN A 366 4.08 31.49 -15.71
N ASP A 367 4.23 32.53 -16.54
CA ASP A 367 4.87 33.79 -16.17
C ASP A 367 3.96 34.95 -16.59
N GLY A 368 3.09 35.35 -15.66
CA GLY A 368 2.04 36.34 -15.91
C GLY A 368 1.04 35.85 -16.95
N SER A 369 0.97 36.51 -18.11
CA SER A 369 0.12 36.10 -19.23
C SER A 369 0.83 35.18 -20.23
N ARG A 370 2.15 34.99 -20.10
CA ARG A 370 2.93 34.12 -20.98
C ARG A 370 2.94 32.70 -20.41
N TRP A 371 2.69 31.73 -21.28
CA TRP A 371 2.87 30.32 -20.94
C TRP A 371 3.92 29.70 -21.86
N THR A 372 4.69 28.78 -21.29
CA THR A 372 5.66 27.97 -22.04
C THR A 372 5.55 26.52 -21.62
N LEU A 373 5.53 25.63 -22.60
CA LEU A 373 5.47 24.19 -22.45
C LEU A 373 6.73 23.60 -23.06
N SER A 374 7.59 23.06 -22.22
CA SER A 374 8.81 22.38 -22.62
C SER A 374 8.59 20.87 -22.55
N VAL A 375 8.88 20.18 -23.63
CA VAL A 375 8.80 18.72 -23.74
C VAL A 375 10.21 18.23 -23.98
N SER A 376 10.79 17.47 -23.05
CA SER A 376 12.10 16.86 -23.24
C SER A 376 12.01 15.33 -23.30
N SER A 377 12.68 14.74 -24.29
CA SER A 377 12.70 13.28 -24.51
C SER A 377 14.08 12.74 -24.92
N GLY A 378 14.20 11.40 -24.94
CA GLY A 378 15.45 10.67 -25.18
C GLY A 378 16.21 10.30 -23.91
N ARG A 379 17.24 9.44 -24.03
CA ARG A 379 17.96 8.83 -22.89
C ARG A 379 18.56 9.84 -21.88
N ASN A 380 18.92 11.04 -22.35
CA ASN A 380 19.47 12.13 -21.53
C ASN A 380 18.59 13.39 -21.57
N PHE A 381 17.34 13.29 -22.04
CA PHE A 381 16.42 14.43 -22.19
C PHE A 381 16.99 15.59 -23.02
N THR A 382 17.83 15.28 -24.00
CA THR A 382 18.52 16.27 -24.85
C THR A 382 17.61 16.86 -25.92
N ASN A 383 16.57 16.14 -26.32
CA ASN A 383 15.63 16.62 -27.32
C ASN A 383 14.58 17.48 -26.62
N VAL A 384 14.83 18.78 -26.52
CA VAL A 384 13.93 19.75 -25.87
C VAL A 384 13.17 20.53 -26.93
N ILE A 385 11.84 20.47 -26.89
CA ILE A 385 10.95 21.25 -27.75
C ILE A 385 10.16 22.19 -26.86
N VAL A 386 10.19 23.48 -27.18
CA VAL A 386 9.49 24.51 -26.43
C VAL A 386 8.38 25.08 -27.30
N SER A 387 7.16 25.06 -26.77
CA SER A 387 5.97 25.70 -27.32
C SER A 387 5.49 26.76 -26.35
N GLY A 388 4.93 27.87 -26.82
CA GLY A 388 4.43 28.89 -25.92
C GLY A 388 3.74 30.02 -26.65
N SER A 389 2.89 30.73 -25.93
CA SER A 389 2.20 31.91 -26.43
C SER A 389 1.82 32.84 -25.28
N VAL A 390 1.18 33.95 -25.61
CA VAL A 390 0.70 34.93 -24.64
C VAL A 390 -0.81 34.93 -24.67
N PHE A 391 -1.44 34.81 -23.50
CA PHE A 391 -2.89 34.94 -23.38
C PHE A 391 -3.32 36.39 -23.60
N PRO A 392 -4.50 36.64 -24.18
CA PRO A 392 -4.93 37.97 -24.56
C PRO A 392 -5.24 38.90 -23.37
N LYS A 393 -5.42 38.32 -22.18
CA LYS A 393 -5.73 39.02 -20.92
C LYS A 393 -4.95 38.41 -19.75
N PRO A 394 -4.84 39.12 -18.62
CA PRO A 394 -4.27 38.59 -17.38
C PRO A 394 -4.97 37.29 -16.96
N VAL A 395 -4.19 36.36 -16.44
CA VAL A 395 -4.65 35.03 -16.01
C VAL A 395 -4.99 35.07 -14.53
N HIS A 396 -6.15 34.55 -14.16
CA HIS A 396 -6.53 34.36 -12.77
C HIS A 396 -5.95 33.04 -12.24
N TYR A 397 -5.24 33.10 -11.12
CA TYR A 397 -4.70 31.94 -10.44
C TYR A 397 -4.75 32.14 -8.93
N GLU A 398 -5.50 31.27 -8.27
CA GLU A 398 -5.46 31.12 -6.82
C GLU A 398 -5.01 29.69 -6.50
N GLU A 399 -3.90 29.57 -5.79
CA GLU A 399 -3.24 28.28 -5.52
C GLU A 399 -4.04 27.42 -4.53
N THR A 400 -4.67 28.03 -3.53
CA THR A 400 -5.38 27.34 -2.45
C THR A 400 -6.85 27.06 -2.75
N GLU A 401 -7.43 27.65 -3.81
CA GLU A 401 -8.87 27.57 -4.11
C GLU A 401 -9.32 26.22 -4.71
N GLY A 402 -8.38 25.33 -5.07
CA GLY A 402 -8.76 24.05 -5.65
C GLY A 402 -7.68 22.98 -5.68
N LEU A 403 -8.17 21.76 -5.72
CA LEU A 403 -7.38 20.53 -5.71
C LEU A 403 -6.70 20.32 -7.05
N ILE A 404 -5.49 19.76 -7.01
CA ILE A 404 -4.73 19.34 -8.18
C ILE A 404 -5.07 17.88 -8.45
N HIS A 405 -5.66 17.61 -9.61
CA HIS A 405 -5.89 16.25 -10.11
C HIS A 405 -4.86 15.91 -11.18
N LEU A 406 -4.09 14.84 -10.99
CA LEU A 406 -3.09 14.33 -11.93
C LEU A 406 -3.61 13.05 -12.59
N GLY A 407 -3.44 12.93 -13.90
CA GLY A 407 -4.11 11.91 -14.69
C GLY A 407 -5.59 12.24 -14.80
N GLY A 408 -6.48 11.54 -14.09
CA GLY A 408 -7.93 11.72 -14.18
C GLY A 408 -8.58 12.21 -12.89
N SER A 409 -9.91 12.20 -12.88
CA SER A 409 -10.77 12.44 -11.72
C SER A 409 -12.10 11.72 -11.93
N ASN A 410 -13.09 11.98 -11.08
CA ASN A 410 -14.44 11.44 -11.27
C ASN A 410 -15.18 12.10 -12.45
N ALA A 411 -14.70 13.26 -12.91
CA ALA A 411 -15.26 13.98 -14.06
C ALA A 411 -14.46 13.75 -15.35
N CYS A 412 -13.14 13.55 -15.25
CA CYS A 412 -12.25 13.44 -16.41
C CYS A 412 -11.53 12.10 -16.43
N LYS A 413 -11.42 11.47 -17.60
CA LYS A 413 -10.66 10.23 -17.76
C LYS A 413 -9.16 10.51 -17.81
N ALA A 414 -8.36 9.64 -17.19
CA ALA A 414 -6.92 9.68 -17.30
C ALA A 414 -6.44 9.15 -18.67
N PHE A 415 -5.23 9.52 -19.06
CA PHE A 415 -4.56 8.89 -20.19
C PHE A 415 -4.04 7.49 -19.81
N LYS A 416 -3.72 6.67 -20.81
CA LYS A 416 -3.18 5.33 -20.60
C LYS A 416 -1.65 5.35 -20.56
N GLY A 417 -1.07 4.97 -19.42
CA GLY A 417 0.37 5.00 -19.23
C GLY A 417 0.79 5.21 -17.79
N PHE A 418 1.92 5.89 -17.59
CA PHE A 418 2.48 6.13 -16.27
C PHE A 418 2.77 7.61 -16.05
N ILE A 419 2.62 8.06 -14.80
CA ILE A 419 3.09 9.36 -14.32
C ILE A 419 4.09 9.13 -13.20
N ALA A 420 5.17 9.90 -13.14
CA ALA A 420 6.19 9.83 -12.10
C ALA A 420 6.73 11.25 -11.82
N ASP A 421 7.49 11.40 -10.73
CA ASP A 421 8.29 12.58 -10.38
C ASP A 421 7.63 13.91 -10.79
N THR A 422 6.53 14.22 -10.11
CA THR A 422 5.76 15.45 -10.35
C THR A 422 6.08 16.49 -9.29
N TRP A 423 6.52 17.65 -9.73
CA TRP A 423 7.01 18.75 -8.90
C TRP A 423 6.28 20.05 -9.23
N LEU A 424 5.94 20.82 -8.20
CA LEU A 424 5.33 22.14 -8.28
C LEU A 424 6.27 23.16 -7.63
N TRP A 425 6.76 24.11 -8.43
CA TRP A 425 7.46 25.29 -7.95
C TRP A 425 6.45 26.40 -7.76
N ARG A 426 6.29 26.81 -6.49
CA ARG A 426 5.43 27.91 -6.10
C ARG A 426 6.18 29.22 -6.32
N THR A 427 5.43 30.30 -6.58
CA THR A 427 5.89 31.70 -6.76
C THR A 427 6.96 31.99 -7.84
N THR A 428 7.50 30.97 -8.49
CA THR A 428 8.69 31.08 -9.35
C THR A 428 8.44 30.52 -10.73
N ALA A 429 8.86 31.28 -11.74
CA ALA A 429 8.77 30.91 -13.15
C ALA A 429 10.20 30.65 -13.68
N THR A 430 10.76 29.48 -13.35
CA THR A 430 12.17 29.13 -13.58
C THR A 430 12.57 29.03 -15.08
N SER A 431 13.77 29.48 -15.45
CA SER A 431 14.30 29.45 -16.85
C SER A 431 15.21 28.27 -17.17
N ARG A 432 15.90 27.70 -16.17
CA ARG A 432 16.73 26.49 -16.30
C ARG A 432 16.45 25.52 -15.16
N GLU A 433 16.11 24.31 -15.54
CA GLU A 433 15.74 23.21 -14.64
C GLU A 433 16.97 22.69 -13.87
N PRO A 434 16.85 22.39 -12.56
CA PRO A 434 17.90 21.68 -11.84
C PRO A 434 18.09 20.27 -12.44
N ARG A 435 19.34 19.79 -12.49
CA ARG A 435 19.65 18.38 -12.81
C ARG A 435 19.25 17.52 -11.62
N TRP A 436 17.99 17.09 -11.56
CA TRP A 436 17.52 16.18 -10.52
C TRP A 436 17.91 14.73 -10.81
N ASN A 437 18.35 14.02 -9.78
CA ASN A 437 18.29 12.56 -9.75
C ASN A 437 16.82 12.19 -9.59
N PHE A 438 16.27 11.39 -10.50
CA PHE A 438 14.92 10.84 -10.38
C PHE A 438 14.77 10.11 -9.04
N SER A 439 13.57 10.10 -8.46
CA SER A 439 13.33 9.36 -7.21
C SER A 439 13.47 7.85 -7.43
N ASN A 440 13.05 7.36 -8.61
CA ASN A 440 13.04 5.93 -8.95
C ASN A 440 13.61 5.63 -10.37
N PRO A 441 14.87 5.97 -10.68
CA PRO A 441 15.41 5.91 -12.04
C PRO A 441 15.46 4.48 -12.60
N VAL A 442 15.81 3.50 -11.75
CA VAL A 442 15.93 2.09 -12.15
C VAL A 442 14.57 1.52 -12.55
N LEU A 443 13.52 1.80 -11.76
CA LEU A 443 12.16 1.34 -12.06
C LEU A 443 11.63 1.96 -13.36
N MET A 444 11.87 3.26 -13.58
CA MET A 444 11.50 3.95 -14.81
C MET A 444 12.18 3.33 -16.04
N GLU A 445 13.48 3.03 -15.96
CA GLU A 445 14.21 2.34 -17.03
C GLU A 445 13.64 0.95 -17.30
N LYS A 446 13.35 0.18 -16.25
CA LYS A 446 12.74 -1.15 -16.35
C LYS A 446 11.37 -1.11 -17.05
N ILE A 447 10.52 -0.11 -16.78
CA ILE A 447 9.23 0.07 -17.48
C ILE A 447 9.45 0.25 -19.00
N SER A 448 10.39 1.12 -19.38
CA SER A 448 10.72 1.35 -20.79
C SER A 448 11.26 0.09 -21.48
N SER A 449 12.18 -0.62 -20.80
CA SER A 449 12.75 -1.88 -21.27
C SER A 449 11.69 -2.97 -21.44
N TYR A 450 10.75 -3.08 -20.49
CA TYR A 450 9.66 -4.05 -20.54
C TYR A 450 8.74 -3.80 -21.75
N VAL A 451 8.27 -2.56 -21.94
CA VAL A 451 7.33 -2.22 -23.01
C VAL A 451 7.97 -2.45 -24.39
N THR A 452 9.19 -1.97 -24.59
CA THR A 452 9.93 -2.16 -25.85
C THR A 452 10.28 -3.62 -26.10
N GLY A 453 10.68 -4.36 -25.05
CA GLY A 453 10.98 -5.78 -25.10
C GLY A 453 9.75 -6.63 -25.48
N CYS A 454 8.61 -6.39 -24.84
CA CYS A 454 7.37 -7.13 -25.11
C CYS A 454 6.86 -6.88 -26.53
N GLU A 455 6.91 -5.65 -27.04
CA GLU A 455 6.53 -5.36 -28.44
C GLU A 455 7.40 -6.13 -29.44
N GLY A 456 8.71 -6.21 -29.17
CA GLY A 456 9.64 -7.01 -29.97
C GLY A 456 9.35 -8.52 -29.91
N VAL A 457 8.91 -9.03 -28.76
CA VAL A 457 8.48 -10.44 -28.62
C VAL A 457 7.17 -10.70 -29.38
N GLN A 458 6.15 -9.87 -29.17
CA GLN A 458 4.85 -9.97 -29.84
C GLN A 458 5.01 -9.95 -31.37
N LYS A 459 5.77 -8.99 -31.92
CA LYS A 459 6.01 -8.89 -33.38
C LYS A 459 6.71 -10.14 -33.93
N ARG A 460 7.77 -10.62 -33.26
CA ARG A 460 8.49 -11.83 -33.67
C ARG A 460 7.59 -13.06 -33.67
N MET A 461 6.72 -13.19 -32.67
CA MET A 461 5.88 -14.37 -32.51
C MET A 461 4.66 -14.35 -33.42
N LEU A 462 4.08 -13.18 -33.71
CA LEU A 462 3.10 -13.03 -34.79
C LEU A 462 3.68 -13.48 -36.13
N ALA A 463 4.90 -13.07 -36.46
CA ALA A 463 5.56 -13.49 -37.69
C ALA A 463 5.75 -15.02 -37.75
N VAL A 464 6.12 -15.65 -36.62
CA VAL A 464 6.22 -17.12 -36.51
C VAL A 464 4.86 -17.80 -36.68
N PHE A 465 3.80 -17.24 -36.09
CA PHE A 465 2.44 -17.77 -36.23
C PHE A 465 1.92 -17.68 -37.68
N GLU A 466 2.08 -16.53 -38.32
CA GLU A 466 1.71 -16.33 -39.73
C GLU A 466 2.50 -17.26 -40.66
N MET A 467 3.78 -17.49 -40.37
CA MET A 467 4.60 -18.45 -41.09
C MET A 467 4.00 -19.86 -41.01
N TYR A 468 3.63 -20.34 -39.82
CA TYR A 468 2.99 -21.65 -39.67
C TYR A 468 1.62 -21.73 -40.34
N GLN A 469 0.80 -20.67 -40.27
CA GLN A 469 -0.48 -20.63 -40.96
C GLN A 469 -0.32 -20.73 -42.49
N LYS A 470 0.62 -19.98 -43.07
CA LYS A 470 0.90 -20.05 -44.52
C LYS A 470 1.41 -21.43 -44.94
N GLN A 471 2.32 -22.02 -44.15
CA GLN A 471 2.81 -23.38 -44.40
C GLN A 471 1.67 -24.41 -44.33
N TRP A 472 0.79 -24.29 -43.35
CA TRP A 472 -0.36 -25.19 -43.21
C TRP A 472 -1.36 -25.03 -44.36
N GLN A 473 -1.68 -23.79 -44.75
CA GLN A 473 -2.51 -23.52 -45.94
C GLN A 473 -1.88 -24.06 -47.22
N ALA A 474 -0.55 -23.98 -47.35
CA ALA A 474 0.17 -24.54 -48.48
C ALA A 474 0.12 -26.08 -48.51
N ILE A 475 0.22 -26.74 -47.35
CA ILE A 475 0.04 -28.20 -47.21
C ILE A 475 -1.40 -28.61 -47.55
N LEU A 476 -2.40 -27.80 -47.16
CA LEU A 476 -3.80 -28.04 -47.52
C LEU A 476 -4.09 -27.81 -49.01
N ALA A 477 -3.39 -26.86 -49.64
CA ALA A 477 -3.59 -26.48 -51.03
C ALA A 477 -2.88 -27.41 -52.04
N GLN A 478 -1.86 -28.16 -51.61
CA GLN A 478 -1.11 -29.08 -52.46
C GLN A 478 -0.75 -30.36 -51.69
N ASN A 479 -1.02 -31.53 -52.26
CA ASN A 479 -0.39 -32.82 -51.87
C ASN A 479 1.15 -32.85 -52.11
N SER A 480 1.79 -31.69 -52.13
CA SER A 480 3.23 -31.48 -52.34
C SER A 480 3.61 -30.09 -51.81
N CYS A 481 4.56 -30.02 -50.87
CA CYS A 481 5.00 -28.76 -50.24
C CYS A 481 5.55 -27.73 -51.27
N PRO A 482 5.07 -26.48 -51.30
CA PRO A 482 5.67 -25.43 -52.14
C PRO A 482 6.77 -24.66 -51.40
N SER A 483 7.86 -24.41 -52.13
CA SER A 483 9.02 -23.62 -51.73
C SER A 483 8.74 -22.12 -51.77
N THR A 484 8.58 -21.47 -50.62
CA THR A 484 8.57 -20.00 -50.52
C THR A 484 9.58 -19.53 -49.48
N LEU A 485 10.86 -19.56 -49.86
CA LEU A 485 12.00 -18.97 -49.14
C LEU A 485 12.31 -17.48 -49.46
N PRO A 486 11.76 -16.77 -50.48
CA PRO A 486 12.29 -15.44 -50.81
C PRO A 486 12.05 -14.31 -49.79
N SER A 487 11.10 -14.42 -48.85
CA SER A 487 10.71 -13.29 -47.96
C SER A 487 11.35 -13.28 -46.56
N LEU A 488 12.22 -14.24 -46.24
CA LEU A 488 12.95 -14.32 -44.95
C LEU A 488 14.44 -13.96 -45.06
N LEU A 489 14.91 -13.53 -46.24
CA LEU A 489 16.31 -13.20 -46.51
C LEU A 489 16.65 -11.69 -46.41
N GLU A 490 15.71 -10.82 -46.03
CA GLU A 490 15.96 -9.38 -45.84
C GLU A 490 16.42 -9.02 -44.41
N PHE A 491 17.31 -9.81 -43.81
CA PHE A 491 18.15 -9.36 -42.69
C PHE A 491 19.63 -9.50 -43.08
N PRO A 492 20.42 -8.42 -43.07
CA PRO A 492 21.71 -8.38 -43.74
C PRO A 492 22.81 -8.97 -42.85
N SER A 493 23.49 -10.02 -43.33
CA SER A 493 24.88 -10.27 -43.00
C SER A 493 25.55 -11.13 -44.08
N THR A 494 26.32 -10.45 -44.93
CA THR A 494 27.56 -10.90 -45.61
C THR A 494 27.60 -12.24 -46.37
N SER A 495 27.73 -12.12 -47.71
CA SER A 495 28.41 -12.95 -48.73
C SER A 495 28.46 -14.50 -48.64
N PRO A 496 28.11 -15.24 -49.71
CA PRO A 496 28.01 -16.69 -49.73
C PRO A 496 29.21 -17.40 -50.40
N SER A 497 29.42 -18.68 -50.07
CA SER A 497 29.81 -19.68 -51.06
C SER A 497 29.34 -21.09 -50.67
N ASP A 498 28.80 -21.76 -51.69
CA ASP A 498 28.72 -23.21 -51.90
C ASP A 498 27.54 -24.05 -51.36
N THR A 499 26.53 -24.07 -52.25
CA THR A 499 26.04 -25.23 -53.05
C THR A 499 25.43 -26.46 -52.37
N HIS A 500 24.13 -26.58 -52.66
CA HIS A 500 23.34 -27.80 -52.95
C HIS A 500 23.23 -28.91 -51.91
N GLN A 501 22.06 -28.96 -51.24
CA GLN A 501 21.20 -30.14 -51.21
C GLN A 501 19.74 -29.74 -50.87
N PRO A 502 18.72 -30.31 -51.55
CA PRO A 502 17.32 -29.97 -51.30
C PRO A 502 16.82 -30.79 -50.11
N VAL A 503 16.88 -30.22 -48.91
CA VAL A 503 16.26 -30.82 -47.73
C VAL A 503 14.95 -30.10 -47.49
N CYS A 504 13.84 -30.82 -47.64
CA CYS A 504 12.56 -30.41 -47.07
C CYS A 504 12.71 -30.32 -45.55
N GLN A 505 13.09 -29.16 -45.01
CA GLN A 505 12.96 -28.89 -43.58
C GLN A 505 12.58 -27.43 -43.29
N PRO A 506 11.28 -27.17 -43.09
CA PRO A 506 10.81 -26.04 -42.28
C PRO A 506 10.25 -26.51 -40.92
N TRP A 507 10.55 -27.73 -40.48
CA TRP A 507 10.07 -28.28 -39.20
C TRP A 507 11.13 -28.28 -38.08
N ASP A 508 12.42 -28.19 -38.41
CA ASP A 508 13.53 -28.46 -37.48
C ASP A 508 14.36 -27.24 -37.08
N ARG A 509 13.92 -26.00 -37.39
CA ARG A 509 14.54 -24.83 -36.78
C ARG A 509 14.21 -24.85 -35.28
N ARG A 510 15.18 -25.32 -34.48
CA ARG A 510 15.02 -25.39 -33.03
C ARG A 510 14.68 -23.99 -32.53
N PRO A 511 13.54 -23.81 -31.84
CA PRO A 511 13.22 -22.54 -31.20
C PRO A 511 14.38 -22.14 -30.28
N PRO A 512 14.67 -20.83 -30.13
CA PRO A 512 15.58 -20.38 -29.08
C PRO A 512 15.13 -21.00 -27.76
N LYS A 513 16.07 -21.48 -26.94
CA LYS A 513 15.75 -22.30 -25.75
C LYS A 513 14.62 -21.70 -24.89
N GLY A 514 14.58 -20.38 -24.73
CA GLY A 514 13.56 -19.68 -23.94
C GLY A 514 12.14 -19.62 -24.54
N TYR A 515 11.94 -19.90 -25.84
CA TYR A 515 10.64 -19.80 -26.52
C TYR A 515 10.13 -21.15 -27.04
N ARG A 516 10.77 -22.27 -26.65
CA ARG A 516 10.47 -23.60 -27.20
C ARG A 516 9.02 -24.03 -27.05
N HIS A 517 8.44 -23.81 -25.86
CA HIS A 517 7.07 -24.19 -25.58
C HIS A 517 6.05 -23.29 -26.29
N LEU A 518 6.29 -21.97 -26.29
CA LEU A 518 5.47 -21.01 -27.02
C LEU A 518 5.46 -21.33 -28.53
N TRP A 519 6.60 -21.67 -29.12
CA TRP A 519 6.65 -22.09 -30.52
C TRP A 519 5.86 -23.37 -30.79
N GLY A 520 5.96 -24.37 -29.90
CA GLY A 520 5.16 -25.59 -29.99
C GLY A 520 3.66 -25.30 -29.92
N PHE A 521 3.23 -24.39 -29.03
CA PHE A 521 1.85 -23.95 -28.93
C PHE A 521 1.39 -23.18 -30.18
N LEU A 522 2.15 -22.19 -30.64
CA LEU A 522 1.82 -21.41 -31.84
C LEU A 522 1.70 -22.29 -33.08
N ARG A 523 2.54 -23.31 -33.19
CA ARG A 523 2.45 -24.33 -34.24
C ARG A 523 1.12 -25.08 -34.18
N MET A 524 0.76 -25.62 -33.02
CA MET A 524 -0.51 -26.34 -32.84
C MET A 524 -1.72 -25.44 -33.07
N ALA A 525 -1.64 -24.19 -32.60
CA ALA A 525 -2.67 -23.19 -32.81
C ALA A 525 -2.82 -22.84 -34.29
N ALA A 526 -1.74 -22.74 -35.06
CA ALA A 526 -1.81 -22.46 -36.49
C ALA A 526 -2.52 -23.56 -37.30
N ILE A 527 -2.42 -24.82 -36.84
CA ILE A 527 -3.12 -25.97 -37.42
C ILE A 527 -4.62 -25.92 -37.08
N ASN A 528 -4.95 -25.62 -35.82
CA ASN A 528 -6.32 -25.71 -35.30
C ASN A 528 -7.18 -24.47 -35.63
N PHE A 529 -6.60 -23.27 -35.66
CA PHE A 529 -7.31 -22.02 -35.98
C PHE A 529 -7.30 -21.78 -37.49
N GLN A 530 -8.13 -22.54 -38.22
CA GLN A 530 -8.37 -22.32 -39.64
C GLN A 530 -9.16 -21.03 -39.84
N GLY A 531 -8.49 -19.93 -40.20
CA GLY A 531 -9.13 -18.66 -40.60
C GLY A 531 -9.52 -17.70 -39.47
N TYR A 532 -9.34 -18.05 -38.20
CA TYR A 532 -9.58 -17.15 -37.07
C TYR A 532 -8.31 -16.39 -36.67
N LYS A 533 -8.43 -15.06 -36.44
CA LYS A 533 -7.35 -14.25 -35.84
C LYS A 533 -7.14 -14.67 -34.38
N MET A 534 -5.94 -15.13 -34.05
CA MET A 534 -5.60 -15.45 -32.66
C MET A 534 -5.50 -14.17 -31.83
N SER A 535 -6.22 -14.11 -30.71
CA SER A 535 -6.08 -13.04 -29.73
C SER A 535 -4.84 -13.26 -28.87
N PHE A 536 -4.08 -12.21 -28.60
CA PHE A 536 -2.96 -12.25 -27.66
C PHE A 536 -3.38 -12.71 -26.26
N ASP A 537 -4.55 -12.26 -25.79
CA ASP A 537 -5.10 -12.65 -24.48
C ASP A 537 -5.25 -14.18 -24.34
N PHE A 538 -5.67 -14.86 -25.41
CA PHE A 538 -5.80 -16.32 -25.42
C PHE A 538 -4.45 -17.02 -25.25
N ILE A 539 -3.40 -16.54 -25.92
CA ILE A 539 -2.03 -17.06 -25.77
C ILE A 539 -1.56 -16.88 -24.33
N GLY A 540 -1.74 -15.66 -23.80
CA GLY A 540 -1.36 -15.34 -22.43
C GLY A 540 -2.06 -16.24 -21.41
N LYS A 541 -3.37 -16.48 -21.57
CA LYS A 541 -4.14 -17.39 -20.72
C LYS A 541 -3.63 -18.83 -20.76
N ARG A 542 -3.35 -19.38 -21.95
CA ARG A 542 -2.81 -20.75 -22.07
C ARG A 542 -1.42 -20.91 -21.45
N LEU A 543 -0.57 -19.90 -21.60
CA LEU A 543 0.75 -19.90 -20.95
C LEU A 543 0.62 -19.84 -19.42
N HIS A 544 -0.29 -19.03 -18.90
CA HIS A 544 -0.58 -18.95 -17.47
C HIS A 544 -1.11 -20.28 -16.92
N GLU A 545 -2.08 -20.91 -17.60
CA GLU A 545 -2.60 -22.22 -17.24
C GLU A 545 -1.50 -23.28 -17.22
N LYS A 546 -0.57 -23.23 -18.18
CA LYS A 546 0.58 -24.13 -18.19
C LYS A 546 1.49 -23.91 -16.98
N ALA A 547 1.77 -22.66 -16.63
CA ALA A 547 2.54 -22.33 -15.43
C ALA A 547 1.87 -22.86 -14.15
N ALA A 548 0.55 -22.69 -14.04
CA ALA A 548 -0.22 -23.22 -12.91
C ALA A 548 -0.15 -24.76 -12.82
N GLN A 549 -0.18 -25.48 -13.95
CA GLN A 549 0.00 -26.95 -13.96
C GLN A 549 1.36 -27.40 -13.45
N TYR A 550 2.44 -26.69 -13.81
CA TYR A 550 3.78 -27.00 -13.29
C TYR A 550 3.87 -26.74 -11.79
N LEU A 551 3.30 -25.63 -11.32
CA LEU A 551 3.24 -25.31 -9.90
C LEU A 551 2.47 -26.37 -9.10
N ALA A 552 1.31 -26.81 -9.59
CA ALA A 552 0.52 -27.86 -8.95
C ALA A 552 1.25 -29.21 -8.91
N ALA A 553 2.11 -29.50 -9.90
CA ALA A 553 2.83 -30.77 -10.00
C ALA A 553 4.12 -30.83 -9.16
N GLY A 554 4.85 -29.72 -9.02
CA GLY A 554 6.18 -29.70 -8.39
C GLY A 554 6.42 -28.60 -7.35
N GLY A 555 5.38 -27.88 -6.95
CA GLY A 555 5.43 -26.91 -5.85
C GLY A 555 6.45 -25.78 -6.07
N LEU A 556 7.11 -25.34 -4.99
CA LEU A 556 8.03 -24.20 -5.01
C LEU A 556 9.30 -24.45 -5.86
N SER A 557 9.72 -25.70 -6.01
CA SER A 557 10.91 -26.06 -6.81
C SER A 557 10.75 -25.75 -8.30
N GLU A 558 9.53 -25.73 -8.82
CA GLU A 558 9.23 -25.46 -10.24
C GLU A 558 9.16 -23.95 -10.56
N ILE A 559 9.26 -23.07 -9.56
CA ILE A 559 9.16 -21.62 -9.76
C ILE A 559 10.13 -21.09 -10.85
N PRO A 560 11.43 -21.43 -10.84
CA PRO A 560 12.37 -21.01 -11.87
C PRO A 560 11.97 -21.48 -13.28
N ALA A 561 11.36 -22.67 -13.38
CA ALA A 561 10.90 -23.23 -14.65
C ALA A 561 9.65 -22.51 -15.19
N ILE A 562 8.79 -21.97 -14.32
CA ILE A 562 7.57 -21.25 -14.72
C ILE A 562 7.79 -19.76 -15.04
N LEU A 563 8.84 -19.11 -14.50
CA LEU A 563 9.10 -17.68 -14.75
C LEU A 563 9.10 -17.29 -16.24
N PRO A 564 9.73 -18.06 -17.17
CA PRO A 564 9.70 -17.73 -18.59
C PRO A 564 8.26 -17.76 -19.16
N PHE A 565 7.42 -18.68 -18.69
CA PHE A 565 6.01 -18.76 -19.11
C PHE A 565 5.23 -17.56 -18.63
N LEU A 566 5.40 -17.18 -17.37
CA LEU A 566 4.72 -16.01 -16.80
C LEU A 566 5.18 -14.71 -17.47
N ARG A 567 6.48 -14.54 -17.76
CA ARG A 567 7.00 -13.33 -18.44
C ARG A 567 6.44 -13.22 -19.85
N GLN A 568 6.39 -14.35 -20.58
CA GLN A 568 5.77 -14.39 -21.91
C GLN A 568 4.26 -14.12 -21.84
N ALA A 569 3.56 -14.73 -20.89
CA ALA A 569 2.13 -14.50 -20.68
C ALA A 569 1.82 -13.03 -20.37
N SER A 570 2.64 -12.39 -19.53
CA SER A 570 2.59 -10.95 -19.22
C SER A 570 2.74 -10.11 -20.49
N CYS A 571 3.74 -10.41 -21.33
CA CYS A 571 3.89 -9.72 -22.62
C CYS A 571 2.72 -9.92 -23.57
N TYR A 572 1.92 -11.00 -23.45
CA TYR A 572 0.71 -11.21 -24.25
C TYR A 572 -0.56 -10.61 -23.64
N GLY A 573 -0.45 -9.85 -22.54
CA GLY A 573 -1.59 -9.20 -21.90
C GLY A 573 -2.28 -10.03 -20.82
N ASN A 574 -1.69 -11.15 -20.38
CA ASN A 574 -2.19 -11.83 -19.19
C ASN A 574 -1.68 -11.14 -17.92
N HIS A 575 -2.51 -10.25 -17.39
CA HIS A 575 -2.16 -9.45 -16.22
C HIS A 575 -2.25 -10.23 -14.89
N LYS A 576 -2.87 -11.42 -14.87
CA LYS A 576 -2.79 -12.33 -13.71
C LYS A 576 -1.37 -12.89 -13.57
N SER A 577 -0.72 -13.23 -14.68
CA SER A 577 0.70 -13.60 -14.71
C SER A 577 1.61 -12.44 -14.32
N SER A 578 1.33 -11.22 -14.77
CA SER A 578 2.07 -10.03 -14.33
C SER A 578 2.00 -9.88 -12.81
N TYR A 579 0.80 -9.97 -12.22
CA TYR A 579 0.66 -9.88 -10.76
C TYR A 579 1.39 -11.00 -10.01
N MET A 580 1.27 -12.25 -10.49
CA MET A 580 1.96 -13.40 -9.92
C MET A 580 3.49 -13.22 -9.97
N LEU A 581 4.05 -12.76 -11.10
CA LEU A 581 5.47 -12.45 -11.20
C LEU A 581 5.91 -11.42 -10.18
N GLY A 582 5.17 -10.31 -10.06
CA GLY A 582 5.52 -9.27 -9.11
C GLY A 582 5.56 -9.79 -7.68
N THR A 583 4.61 -10.65 -7.33
CA THR A 583 4.54 -11.32 -6.02
C THR A 583 5.73 -12.27 -5.79
N LEU A 584 6.12 -13.06 -6.78
CA LEU A 584 7.26 -13.98 -6.68
C LEU A 584 8.58 -13.23 -6.45
N TYR A 585 8.78 -12.09 -7.12
CA TYR A 585 9.94 -11.21 -6.92
C TYR A 585 9.92 -10.50 -5.57
N ALA A 586 8.74 -10.05 -5.11
CA ALA A 586 8.59 -9.41 -3.81
C ALA A 586 8.85 -10.39 -2.64
N GLY A 587 8.36 -11.62 -2.76
CA GLY A 587 8.54 -12.67 -1.77
C GLY A 587 9.91 -13.33 -1.79
N GLY A 588 10.64 -13.24 -2.90
CA GLY A 588 11.93 -13.90 -3.09
C GLY A 588 11.82 -15.42 -3.10
N ILE A 589 10.80 -15.97 -3.76
CA ILE A 589 10.57 -17.42 -3.81
C ILE A 589 11.37 -18.04 -4.96
N ASN A 590 12.46 -18.73 -4.64
CA ASN A 590 13.38 -19.40 -5.58
C ASN A 590 13.93 -18.44 -6.65
N VAL A 591 13.90 -17.15 -6.33
CA VAL A 591 14.33 -15.99 -7.12
C VAL A 591 14.84 -14.94 -6.14
N ASP A 592 15.87 -14.20 -6.53
CA ASP A 592 16.36 -13.11 -5.71
C ASP A 592 15.30 -12.01 -5.53
N VAL A 593 15.21 -11.47 -4.32
CA VAL A 593 14.32 -10.34 -4.02
C VAL A 593 14.73 -9.13 -4.87
N ASP A 594 13.89 -8.78 -5.86
CA ASP A 594 14.05 -7.58 -6.68
C ASP A 594 12.75 -6.77 -6.64
N LEU A 595 12.72 -5.80 -5.74
CA LEU A 595 11.57 -4.92 -5.55
C LEU A 595 11.26 -4.09 -6.81
N ASN A 596 12.26 -3.74 -7.62
CA ASN A 596 12.02 -3.00 -8.86
C ASN A 596 11.34 -3.87 -9.92
N GLU A 597 11.70 -5.16 -10.04
CA GLU A 597 10.91 -6.10 -10.87
C GLU A 597 9.50 -6.28 -10.31
N ALA A 598 9.36 -6.40 -8.98
CA ALA A 598 8.06 -6.58 -8.35
C ALA A 598 7.09 -5.44 -8.70
N TYR A 599 7.52 -4.19 -8.44
CA TYR A 599 6.76 -3.00 -8.76
C TYR A 599 6.53 -2.82 -10.26
N LEU A 600 7.50 -3.16 -11.12
CA LEU A 600 7.30 -3.14 -12.58
C LEU A 600 6.08 -3.97 -12.98
N TYR A 601 6.05 -5.24 -12.58
CA TYR A 601 4.96 -6.13 -13.01
C TYR A 601 3.63 -5.77 -12.36
N TRP A 602 3.62 -5.29 -11.12
CA TRP A 602 2.41 -4.78 -10.48
C TRP A 602 1.88 -3.52 -11.16
N LEU A 603 2.74 -2.57 -11.54
CA LEU A 603 2.35 -1.35 -12.26
C LEU A 603 1.78 -1.68 -13.65
N VAL A 604 2.42 -2.59 -14.38
CA VAL A 604 1.91 -3.07 -15.68
C VAL A 604 0.56 -3.78 -15.52
N ALA A 605 0.40 -4.58 -14.47
CA ALA A 605 -0.87 -5.25 -14.19
C ALA A 605 -1.97 -4.26 -13.80
N ALA A 606 -1.63 -3.25 -12.99
CA ALA A 606 -2.56 -2.23 -12.52
C ALA A 606 -3.01 -1.28 -13.65
N GLU A 607 -2.11 -0.91 -14.56
CA GLU A 607 -2.45 -0.15 -15.78
C GLU A 607 -3.61 -0.83 -16.52
N ALA A 608 -3.47 -2.13 -16.79
CA ALA A 608 -4.49 -2.91 -17.45
C ALA A 608 -5.72 -3.25 -16.59
N GLY A 609 -5.74 -2.85 -15.31
CA GLY A 609 -6.88 -3.02 -14.40
C GLY A 609 -6.93 -4.35 -13.68
N ASN A 610 -5.79 -5.04 -13.51
CA ASN A 610 -5.72 -6.20 -12.61
C ASN A 610 -6.03 -5.77 -11.18
N ARG A 611 -7.01 -6.44 -10.57
CA ARG A 611 -7.58 -6.06 -9.29
C ARG A 611 -6.64 -6.28 -8.10
N LEU A 612 -5.95 -7.43 -8.09
CA LEU A 612 -5.01 -7.77 -7.04
C LEU A 612 -3.78 -6.87 -7.09
N ALA A 613 -3.31 -6.53 -8.28
CA ALA A 613 -2.20 -5.57 -8.45
C ALA A 613 -2.55 -4.17 -7.94
N MET A 614 -3.74 -3.66 -8.25
CA MET A 614 -4.21 -2.37 -7.72
C MET A 614 -4.32 -2.40 -6.18
N LEU A 615 -4.81 -3.50 -5.60
CA LEU A 615 -4.86 -3.64 -4.14
C LEU A 615 -3.48 -3.74 -3.50
N ALA A 616 -2.55 -4.51 -4.09
CA ALA A 616 -1.20 -4.63 -3.58
C ALA A 616 -0.48 -3.28 -3.60
N LEU A 617 -0.50 -2.56 -4.73
CA LEU A 617 0.06 -1.20 -4.81
C LEU A 617 -0.59 -0.26 -3.79
N ALA A 618 -1.92 -0.33 -3.64
CA ALA A 618 -2.62 0.46 -2.63
C ALA A 618 -2.18 0.13 -1.20
N ASN A 619 -1.99 -1.15 -0.88
CA ASN A 619 -1.54 -1.59 0.44
C ASN A 619 -0.11 -1.12 0.73
N HIS A 620 0.78 -1.22 -0.25
CA HIS A 620 2.17 -0.78 -0.13
C HIS A 620 2.27 0.72 0.11
N HIS A 621 1.52 1.55 -0.61
CA HIS A 621 1.46 3.00 -0.36
C HIS A 621 0.75 3.36 0.95
N GLN A 622 -0.22 2.56 1.39
CA GLN A 622 -0.90 2.80 2.67
C GLN A 622 0.01 2.54 3.87
N GLN A 623 0.83 1.48 3.79
CA GLN A 623 1.69 1.04 4.89
C GLN A 623 3.13 1.55 4.77
N GLY A 624 3.53 2.13 3.62
CA GLY A 624 4.91 2.55 3.38
C GLY A 624 5.88 1.39 3.25
N LEU A 625 5.47 0.31 2.58
CA LEU A 625 6.28 -0.92 2.50
C LEU A 625 7.38 -0.81 1.44
N SER A 626 8.56 -1.34 1.80
CA SER A 626 9.70 -1.51 0.89
C SER A 626 10.21 -0.16 0.34
N THR A 627 10.15 0.08 -0.97
CA THR A 627 10.57 1.36 -1.60
C THR A 627 9.43 2.35 -1.80
N ALA A 628 8.18 1.99 -1.46
CA ALA A 628 7.04 2.87 -1.63
C ALA A 628 6.88 3.78 -0.39
N SER A 629 6.74 5.08 -0.61
CA SER A 629 6.43 6.05 0.44
C SER A 629 4.97 5.92 0.89
N THR A 630 4.71 6.36 2.13
CA THR A 630 3.36 6.45 2.69
C THR A 630 2.57 7.57 2.01
N ASP A 631 1.67 7.19 1.10
CA ASP A 631 0.83 8.14 0.37
C ASP A 631 -0.60 7.60 0.19
N PHE A 632 -1.52 8.12 1.01
CA PHE A 632 -2.91 7.73 0.97
C PHE A 632 -3.63 8.18 -0.31
N ASP A 633 -3.17 9.21 -1.00
CA ASP A 633 -3.79 9.67 -2.26
C ASP A 633 -3.45 8.72 -3.41
N LEU A 634 -2.20 8.23 -3.44
CA LEU A 634 -1.79 7.19 -4.38
C LEU A 634 -2.52 5.88 -4.10
N SER A 635 -2.64 5.51 -2.83
CA SER A 635 -3.41 4.34 -2.41
C SER A 635 -4.88 4.45 -2.84
N TYR A 636 -5.51 5.59 -2.57
CA TYR A 636 -6.89 5.85 -2.94
C TYR A 636 -7.13 5.82 -4.46
N ASN A 637 -6.19 6.31 -5.28
CA ASN A 637 -6.32 6.23 -6.74
C ASN A 637 -6.57 4.80 -7.24
N TYR A 638 -5.78 3.83 -6.74
CA TYR A 638 -5.95 2.42 -7.10
C TYR A 638 -7.23 1.82 -6.51
N LEU A 639 -7.54 2.13 -5.24
CA LEU A 639 -8.73 1.62 -4.57
C LEU A 639 -10.03 2.15 -5.20
N LYS A 640 -10.09 3.43 -5.57
CA LYS A 640 -11.29 4.03 -6.18
C LYS A 640 -11.68 3.31 -7.46
N ARG A 641 -10.71 3.08 -8.34
CA ARG A 641 -10.95 2.36 -9.61
C ARG A 641 -11.44 0.94 -9.35
N LEU A 642 -10.85 0.24 -8.38
CA LEU A 642 -11.29 -1.10 -8.02
C LEU A 642 -12.67 -1.12 -7.36
N ALA A 643 -12.98 -0.15 -6.51
CA ALA A 643 -14.28 -0.03 -5.86
C ALA A 643 -15.40 0.11 -6.91
N ASP A 644 -15.19 0.93 -7.93
CA ASP A 644 -16.14 1.11 -9.05
C ASP A 644 -16.35 -0.18 -9.85
N LEU A 645 -15.32 -1.02 -9.98
CA LEU A 645 -15.45 -2.34 -10.61
C LEU A 645 -16.19 -3.32 -9.70
N THR A 646 -15.91 -3.30 -8.40
CA THR A 646 -16.50 -4.21 -7.42
C THR A 646 -18.00 -3.97 -7.26
N VAL A 647 -18.44 -2.71 -7.26
CA VAL A 647 -19.88 -2.36 -7.27
C VAL A 647 -20.57 -2.93 -8.51
N LYS A 648 -19.98 -2.77 -9.71
CA LYS A 648 -20.54 -3.29 -10.97
C LYS A 648 -20.61 -4.81 -11.02
N ASP A 649 -19.67 -5.51 -10.42
CA ASP A 649 -19.67 -6.98 -10.41
C ASP A 649 -20.81 -7.54 -9.57
N ARG A 650 -21.13 -6.90 -8.45
CA ARG A 650 -22.24 -7.32 -7.57
C ARG A 650 -23.59 -7.25 -8.29
N GLU A 651 -23.77 -6.30 -9.20
CA GLU A 651 -24.99 -6.18 -10.01
C GLU A 651 -25.11 -7.28 -11.08
N ARG A 652 -24.00 -7.87 -11.55
CA ARG A 652 -23.97 -8.78 -12.70
C ARG A 652 -24.19 -10.26 -12.35
N HIS A 653 -24.06 -10.65 -11.07
CA HIS A 653 -24.28 -12.01 -10.58
C HIS A 653 -23.71 -13.12 -11.52
N ASP A 654 -22.41 -13.10 -11.80
CA ASP A 654 -21.71 -14.10 -12.63
C ASP A 654 -21.74 -15.52 -11.99
N PRO A 655 -22.06 -16.60 -12.74
CA PRO A 655 -21.96 -17.98 -12.25
C PRO A 655 -20.57 -18.39 -11.77
N ASN A 656 -19.50 -17.82 -12.33
CA ASN A 656 -18.13 -18.12 -11.93
C ASN A 656 -17.65 -17.26 -10.73
N GLY A 657 -18.50 -16.34 -10.25
CA GLY A 657 -18.20 -15.48 -9.11
C GLY A 657 -18.36 -16.24 -7.81
N VAL A 658 -17.25 -16.49 -7.12
CA VAL A 658 -17.22 -17.08 -5.78
C VAL A 658 -17.31 -15.96 -4.74
N LEU A 659 -18.11 -16.15 -3.70
CA LEU A 659 -18.15 -15.24 -2.55
C LEU A 659 -16.80 -15.25 -1.82
N THR A 660 -16.30 -14.09 -1.39
CA THR A 660 -15.07 -14.03 -0.61
C THR A 660 -15.29 -14.64 0.78
N GLU A 661 -14.70 -15.81 1.02
CA GLU A 661 -14.70 -16.52 2.30
C GLU A 661 -13.33 -16.35 2.99
N TYR A 662 -13.34 -15.83 4.21
CA TYR A 662 -12.13 -15.63 5.01
C TYR A 662 -11.99 -16.78 6.02
N VAL A 663 -11.33 -17.86 5.61
CA VAL A 663 -11.08 -19.04 6.45
C VAL A 663 -9.65 -19.02 6.96
N ARG A 664 -9.47 -19.11 8.29
CA ARG A 664 -8.15 -19.26 8.90
C ARG A 664 -7.76 -20.73 8.97
N LEU A 665 -6.51 -21.06 8.62
CA LEU A 665 -6.03 -22.44 8.58
C LEU A 665 -5.92 -23.08 9.98
N THR A 666 -5.83 -22.26 11.03
CA THR A 666 -5.83 -22.74 12.43
C THR A 666 -7.22 -23.17 12.93
N ASP A 667 -8.31 -22.78 12.24
CA ASP A 667 -9.68 -23.12 12.62
C ASP A 667 -10.07 -24.49 12.08
N THR A 668 -9.75 -25.54 12.84
CA THR A 668 -10.01 -26.93 12.45
C THR A 668 -11.49 -27.26 12.23
N ASP A 669 -12.41 -26.56 12.89
CA ASP A 669 -13.85 -26.80 12.73
C ASP A 669 -14.36 -26.16 11.44
N SER A 670 -13.91 -24.95 11.12
CA SER A 670 -14.19 -24.33 9.83
C SER A 670 -13.61 -25.15 8.67
N LEU A 671 -12.38 -25.66 8.78
CA LEU A 671 -11.76 -26.49 7.73
C LEU A 671 -12.56 -27.74 7.38
N LYS A 672 -13.18 -28.42 8.36
CA LYS A 672 -14.02 -29.62 8.12
C LYS A 672 -15.20 -29.34 7.20
N VAL A 673 -15.73 -28.11 7.24
CA VAL A 673 -16.92 -27.70 6.48
C VAL A 673 -16.57 -27.26 5.05
N HIS A 674 -15.31 -26.92 4.77
CA HIS A 674 -14.86 -26.33 3.50
C HIS A 674 -14.26 -27.33 2.50
N LYS A 675 -14.55 -28.63 2.64
CA LYS A 675 -14.05 -29.71 1.76
C LYS A 675 -14.79 -29.88 0.42
N GLY A 676 -15.57 -28.88 -0.01
CA GLY A 676 -16.32 -28.95 -1.27
C GLY A 676 -17.41 -30.03 -1.27
N GLU A 677 -17.73 -30.56 -2.45
CA GLU A 677 -18.78 -31.57 -2.63
C GLU A 677 -18.47 -32.94 -2.01
N ASP A 678 -17.18 -33.26 -1.87
CA ASP A 678 -16.71 -34.54 -1.31
C ASP A 678 -16.64 -34.54 0.22
N GLY A 679 -16.92 -33.38 0.86
CA GLY A 679 -16.89 -33.24 2.30
C GLY A 679 -18.03 -33.98 2.99
N ASP A 680 -17.72 -34.70 4.08
CA ASP A 680 -18.71 -35.39 4.93
C ASP A 680 -19.85 -34.46 5.35
N HIS A 681 -19.54 -33.20 5.68
CA HIS A 681 -20.54 -32.21 6.06
C HIS A 681 -21.50 -31.89 4.91
N PHE A 682 -21.00 -31.68 3.70
CA PHE A 682 -21.85 -31.39 2.54
C PHE A 682 -22.67 -32.61 2.13
N LEU A 683 -22.08 -33.81 2.13
CA LEU A 683 -22.80 -35.06 1.87
C LEU A 683 -23.90 -35.31 2.90
N TRP A 684 -23.60 -35.07 4.18
CA TRP A 684 -24.59 -35.12 5.26
C TRP A 684 -25.70 -34.08 5.05
N LEU A 685 -25.35 -32.83 4.76
CA LEU A 685 -26.30 -31.74 4.51
C LEU A 685 -27.21 -32.07 3.31
N LYS A 686 -26.63 -32.58 2.23
CA LYS A 686 -27.33 -33.05 1.01
C LYS A 686 -28.26 -34.22 1.31
N TYR A 687 -27.85 -35.17 2.15
CA TYR A 687 -28.70 -36.27 2.60
C TYR A 687 -29.88 -35.77 3.45
N GLN A 688 -29.64 -34.85 4.39
CA GLN A 688 -30.70 -34.26 5.21
C GLN A 688 -31.65 -33.39 4.39
N ALA A 689 -31.14 -32.62 3.43
CA ALA A 689 -31.93 -31.82 2.51
C ALA A 689 -32.86 -32.71 1.65
N ARG A 690 -32.36 -33.85 1.16
CA ARG A 690 -33.16 -34.88 0.46
C ARG A 690 -34.23 -35.51 1.35
N LYS A 691 -34.00 -35.62 2.66
CA LYS A 691 -34.98 -36.08 3.63
C LYS A 691 -36.08 -35.05 3.95
N GLY A 692 -36.00 -33.85 3.40
CA GLY A 692 -36.95 -32.78 3.71
C GLY A 692 -36.64 -32.04 5.00
N ILE A 693 -35.41 -32.15 5.55
CA ILE A 693 -35.05 -31.33 6.71
C ILE A 693 -34.86 -29.89 6.24
N ALA A 694 -35.79 -29.05 6.64
CA ALA A 694 -35.82 -27.63 6.34
C ALA A 694 -34.45 -26.95 6.48
N GLN A 695 -33.86 -26.97 7.68
CA GLN A 695 -32.58 -26.27 7.90
C GLN A 695 -31.48 -26.71 6.94
N ALA A 696 -31.42 -28.01 6.61
CA ALA A 696 -30.44 -28.53 5.67
C ALA A 696 -30.73 -28.10 4.22
N GLN A 697 -32.00 -28.01 3.81
CA GLN A 697 -32.38 -27.47 2.50
C GLN A 697 -31.99 -26.01 2.37
N LEU A 698 -32.21 -25.21 3.42
CA LEU A 698 -31.81 -23.81 3.47
C LEU A 698 -30.30 -23.64 3.37
N ASP A 699 -29.55 -24.34 4.22
CA ASP A 699 -28.10 -24.24 4.24
C ASP A 699 -27.53 -24.67 2.88
N MET A 700 -28.08 -25.72 2.27
CA MET A 700 -27.67 -26.18 0.94
C MET A 700 -28.02 -25.16 -0.16
N ALA A 701 -29.20 -24.56 -0.10
CA ALA A 701 -29.62 -23.52 -1.04
C ALA A 701 -28.70 -22.29 -0.98
N ARG A 702 -28.31 -21.85 0.23
CA ARG A 702 -27.36 -20.75 0.44
C ARG A 702 -26.00 -21.04 -0.15
N ILE A 703 -25.49 -22.24 0.10
CA ILE A 703 -24.20 -22.69 -0.42
C ILE A 703 -24.19 -22.65 -1.95
N LEU A 704 -25.23 -23.18 -2.60
CA LEU A 704 -25.35 -23.22 -4.05
C LEU A 704 -25.66 -21.85 -4.67
N PHE A 705 -26.38 -20.97 -3.96
CA PHE A 705 -26.72 -19.64 -4.47
C PHE A 705 -25.54 -18.69 -4.47
N TRP A 706 -24.73 -18.73 -3.41
CA TRP A 706 -23.57 -17.84 -3.23
C TRP A 706 -22.25 -18.47 -3.72
N GLY A 707 -22.23 -19.78 -3.98
CA GLY A 707 -21.01 -20.52 -4.30
C GLY A 707 -20.05 -20.54 -3.11
N GLN A 708 -20.46 -21.15 -1.99
CA GLN A 708 -19.71 -21.18 -0.73
C GLN A 708 -19.04 -22.53 -0.47
N ARG A 709 -18.07 -22.58 0.44
CA ARG A 709 -17.45 -23.83 0.94
C ARG A 709 -16.77 -24.68 -0.13
N GLY A 710 -16.40 -24.08 -1.25
CA GLY A 710 -15.80 -24.77 -2.40
C GLY A 710 -16.77 -25.44 -3.33
N ILE A 711 -18.03 -24.99 -3.33
CA ILE A 711 -19.06 -25.49 -4.21
C ILE A 711 -19.38 -24.39 -5.21
N ASP A 712 -19.40 -24.75 -6.49
CA ASP A 712 -19.73 -23.82 -7.55
C ASP A 712 -21.18 -23.36 -7.46
N ARG A 713 -21.43 -22.15 -7.94
CA ARG A 713 -22.75 -21.54 -7.88
C ARG A 713 -23.72 -22.25 -8.85
N ASP A 714 -24.71 -22.96 -8.31
CA ASP A 714 -25.86 -23.48 -9.04
C ASP A 714 -27.13 -22.75 -8.61
N VAL A 715 -27.39 -21.64 -9.30
CA VAL A 715 -28.56 -20.81 -9.06
C VAL A 715 -29.86 -21.60 -9.26
N GLN A 716 -29.92 -22.52 -10.23
CA GLN A 716 -31.15 -23.25 -10.55
C GLN A 716 -31.50 -24.24 -9.44
N GLN A 717 -30.52 -24.99 -8.96
CA GLN A 717 -30.73 -25.94 -7.86
C GLN A 717 -30.99 -25.22 -6.54
N ALA A 718 -30.30 -24.10 -6.28
CA ALA A 718 -30.53 -23.28 -5.11
C ALA A 718 -31.99 -22.79 -5.01
N VAL A 719 -32.60 -22.41 -6.14
CA VAL A 719 -34.00 -21.97 -6.20
C VAL A 719 -34.95 -23.06 -5.77
N GLU A 720 -34.75 -24.28 -6.27
CA GLU A 720 -35.64 -25.38 -5.95
C GLU A 720 -35.54 -25.74 -4.47
N LEU A 721 -34.32 -25.72 -3.90
CA LEU A 721 -34.13 -25.96 -2.48
C LEU A 721 -34.72 -24.85 -1.61
N TYR A 722 -34.56 -23.58 -1.99
CA TYR A 722 -35.24 -22.47 -1.33
C TYR A 722 -36.77 -22.60 -1.42
N ARG A 723 -37.30 -23.00 -2.58
CA ARG A 723 -38.74 -23.25 -2.76
C ARG A 723 -39.23 -24.32 -1.79
N LEU A 724 -38.53 -25.46 -1.69
CA LEU A 724 -38.88 -26.57 -0.81
C LEU A 724 -38.84 -26.14 0.66
N TYR A 725 -37.77 -25.48 1.07
CA TYR A 725 -37.62 -24.95 2.42
C TYR A 725 -38.78 -24.02 2.82
N LEU A 726 -39.15 -23.11 1.92
CA LEU A 726 -40.21 -22.13 2.13
C LEU A 726 -41.63 -22.71 2.11
N MET A 727 -41.83 -23.90 1.53
CA MET A 727 -43.11 -24.62 1.67
C MET A 727 -43.34 -25.06 3.11
N ASP A 728 -42.27 -25.44 3.81
CA ASP A 728 -42.34 -25.93 5.19
C ASP A 728 -42.14 -24.80 6.22
N ASN A 729 -41.41 -23.73 5.86
CA ASN A 729 -41.04 -22.62 6.76
C ASN A 729 -41.35 -21.26 6.13
N PRO A 730 -42.64 -20.91 6.01
CA PRO A 730 -43.04 -19.65 5.41
C PRO A 730 -42.43 -18.43 6.12
N GLN A 731 -42.22 -18.47 7.44
CA GLN A 731 -41.86 -17.29 8.24
C GLN A 731 -40.37 -16.91 8.21
N ASP A 732 -39.47 -17.69 7.59
CA ASP A 732 -38.02 -17.38 7.62
C ASP A 732 -37.66 -16.26 6.63
N GLU A 733 -37.69 -15.09 7.21
CA GLU A 733 -37.42 -13.80 6.65
C GLU A 733 -36.14 -13.66 5.77
N VAL A 734 -34.99 -14.22 6.16
CA VAL A 734 -33.71 -14.05 5.43
C VAL A 734 -33.73 -14.81 4.10
N VAL A 735 -34.40 -15.96 4.07
CA VAL A 735 -34.49 -16.85 2.90
C VAL A 735 -35.34 -16.24 1.80
N HIS A 736 -36.27 -15.36 2.16
CA HIS A 736 -37.10 -14.66 1.21
C HIS A 736 -36.40 -13.55 0.45
N TYR A 737 -35.30 -13.03 0.98
CA TYR A 737 -34.42 -12.11 0.25
C TYR A 737 -33.66 -12.90 -0.85
N ASP A 738 -33.02 -14.01 -0.48
CA ASP A 738 -32.26 -14.86 -1.42
C ASP A 738 -33.17 -15.53 -2.48
N TYR A 739 -34.36 -15.99 -2.07
CA TYR A 739 -35.38 -16.54 -2.97
C TYR A 739 -36.13 -15.45 -3.77
N GLY A 740 -36.29 -14.26 -3.18
CA GLY A 740 -36.88 -13.08 -3.83
C GLY A 740 -36.07 -12.59 -5.02
N ILE A 741 -34.76 -12.84 -5.03
CA ILE A 741 -33.90 -12.65 -6.20
C ILE A 741 -34.31 -13.55 -7.39
N ILE A 742 -35.07 -14.65 -7.16
CA ILE A 742 -35.33 -15.68 -8.18
C ILE A 742 -36.80 -16.12 -8.37
N HIS A 743 -37.78 -15.58 -7.63
CA HIS A 743 -39.23 -15.59 -7.98
C HIS A 743 -40.03 -16.93 -7.93
N LEU A 744 -41.13 -16.99 -7.13
CA LEU A 744 -42.29 -17.85 -7.51
C LEU A 744 -43.68 -17.42 -6.97
N GLN A 745 -43.89 -17.13 -5.67
CA GLN A 745 -45.25 -16.82 -5.16
C GLN A 745 -45.72 -15.39 -5.49
N ALA A 746 -44.84 -14.40 -5.35
CA ALA A 746 -45.10 -13.03 -5.79
C ALA A 746 -45.36 -12.96 -7.31
N SER A 747 -44.76 -13.87 -8.09
CA SER A 747 -44.92 -13.98 -9.53
C SER A 747 -46.30 -14.47 -9.93
N ILE A 748 -46.86 -15.48 -9.24
CA ILE A 748 -48.25 -15.94 -9.46
C ILE A 748 -49.25 -14.84 -9.07
N ALA A 749 -48.98 -14.14 -7.96
CA ALA A 749 -49.77 -12.97 -7.56
C ALA A 749 -49.70 -11.85 -8.63
N ARG A 750 -48.51 -11.59 -9.19
CA ARG A 750 -48.26 -10.59 -10.24
C ARG A 750 -48.91 -10.99 -11.58
N LEU A 751 -48.85 -12.26 -11.99
CA LEU A 751 -49.53 -12.82 -13.15
C LEU A 751 -51.06 -12.66 -13.04
N LYS A 752 -51.64 -12.97 -11.87
CA LYS A 752 -53.06 -12.74 -11.59
C LYS A 752 -53.41 -11.26 -11.47
N PHE A 753 -52.50 -10.41 -11.00
CA PHE A 753 -52.72 -8.97 -10.84
C PHE A 753 -52.76 -8.22 -12.19
N TRP A 754 -51.86 -8.58 -13.12
CA TRP A 754 -51.75 -7.95 -14.44
C TRP A 754 -52.53 -8.68 -15.54
N GLY A 755 -52.76 -9.99 -15.41
CA GLY A 755 -53.45 -10.80 -16.40
C GLY A 755 -52.61 -11.07 -17.65
N SER A 756 -51.38 -11.53 -17.48
CA SER A 756 -50.42 -11.85 -18.55
C SER A 756 -50.24 -13.36 -18.76
N GLU A 757 -49.64 -13.75 -19.89
CA GLU A 757 -49.32 -15.16 -20.24
C GLU A 757 -50.53 -16.12 -20.22
N GLY A 758 -51.70 -15.65 -20.67
CA GLY A 758 -52.91 -16.47 -20.77
C GLY A 758 -53.70 -16.62 -19.47
N VAL A 759 -53.24 -16.04 -18.37
CA VAL A 759 -53.96 -16.01 -17.08
C VAL A 759 -54.92 -14.82 -17.04
N LYS A 760 -56.20 -15.04 -16.73
CA LYS A 760 -57.18 -13.95 -16.55
C LYS A 760 -56.85 -13.13 -15.29
N ARG A 761 -56.94 -11.81 -15.43
CA ARG A 761 -56.76 -10.85 -14.34
C ARG A 761 -57.78 -11.09 -13.21
N ASP A 762 -57.29 -11.37 -11.99
CA ASP A 762 -58.09 -11.53 -10.77
C ASP A 762 -57.36 -10.90 -9.59
N MET A 763 -57.73 -9.64 -9.31
CA MET A 763 -57.10 -8.82 -8.28
C MET A 763 -57.36 -9.37 -6.88
N LYS A 764 -58.55 -9.92 -6.58
CA LYS A 764 -58.88 -10.33 -5.21
C LYS A 764 -58.10 -11.58 -4.80
N THR A 765 -57.95 -12.55 -5.70
CA THR A 765 -57.05 -13.67 -5.41
C THR A 765 -55.59 -13.23 -5.41
N ALA A 766 -55.17 -12.33 -6.31
CA ALA A 766 -53.83 -11.76 -6.28
C ALA A 766 -53.50 -11.10 -4.94
N VAL A 767 -54.40 -10.28 -4.37
CA VAL A 767 -54.17 -9.69 -3.04
C VAL A 767 -54.19 -10.74 -1.95
N LYS A 768 -55.04 -11.77 -2.04
CA LYS A 768 -55.02 -12.88 -1.08
C LYS A 768 -53.71 -13.66 -1.14
N TYR A 769 -53.11 -13.82 -2.32
CA TYR A 769 -51.78 -14.40 -2.46
C TYR A 769 -50.70 -13.47 -1.91
N TYR A 770 -50.76 -12.16 -2.18
CA TYR A 770 -49.83 -11.20 -1.59
C TYR A 770 -49.96 -11.12 -0.06
N GLU A 771 -51.19 -11.11 0.49
CA GLU A 771 -51.46 -11.13 1.93
C GLU A 771 -51.01 -12.43 2.56
N LYS A 772 -51.29 -13.56 1.90
CA LYS A 772 -50.83 -14.87 2.33
C LYS A 772 -49.31 -14.90 2.34
N THR A 773 -48.65 -14.52 1.24
CA THR A 773 -47.19 -14.45 1.13
C THR A 773 -46.60 -13.47 2.14
N VAL A 774 -47.20 -12.33 2.46
CA VAL A 774 -46.64 -11.41 3.48
C VAL A 774 -46.92 -11.87 4.92
N LYS A 775 -48.06 -12.52 5.16
CA LYS A 775 -48.39 -13.12 6.46
C LYS A 775 -47.56 -14.37 6.73
N GLU A 776 -47.24 -15.09 5.67
CA GLU A 776 -46.38 -16.25 5.67
C GLU A 776 -44.92 -15.82 5.72
N MET A 777 -44.50 -14.79 4.97
CA MET A 777 -43.12 -14.46 4.62
C MET A 777 -42.79 -12.95 4.79
N PRO A 778 -42.58 -12.45 6.03
CA PRO A 778 -42.55 -11.01 6.33
C PRO A 778 -41.32 -10.22 5.83
N GLN A 779 -40.23 -10.85 5.36
CA GLN A 779 -39.05 -10.17 4.76
C GLN A 779 -38.90 -10.40 3.24
N ASN A 780 -39.88 -11.02 2.57
CA ASN A 780 -39.88 -11.12 1.11
C ASN A 780 -39.98 -9.73 0.46
N SER A 781 -38.85 -9.15 0.07
CA SER A 781 -38.76 -7.77 -0.41
C SER A 781 -39.65 -7.51 -1.64
N VAL A 782 -39.80 -8.50 -2.53
CA VAL A 782 -40.63 -8.41 -3.75
C VAL A 782 -42.12 -8.55 -3.45
N ALA A 783 -42.51 -9.48 -2.57
CA ALA A 783 -43.90 -9.65 -2.17
C ALA A 783 -44.38 -8.51 -1.24
N LEU A 784 -43.52 -8.06 -0.32
CA LEU A 784 -43.75 -6.89 0.52
C LEU A 784 -43.84 -5.61 -0.32
N TYR A 785 -43.01 -5.48 -1.35
CA TYR A 785 -43.07 -4.40 -2.31
C TYR A 785 -44.41 -4.38 -3.06
N ASP A 786 -44.78 -5.50 -3.69
CA ASP A 786 -46.03 -5.57 -4.47
C ASP A 786 -47.28 -5.51 -3.56
N TYR A 787 -47.27 -6.18 -2.40
CA TYR A 787 -48.38 -6.13 -1.44
C TYR A 787 -48.51 -4.76 -0.78
N GLY A 788 -47.38 -4.13 -0.46
CA GLY A 788 -47.32 -2.76 0.04
C GLY A 788 -47.94 -1.78 -0.96
N ILE A 789 -47.63 -1.90 -2.25
CA ILE A 789 -48.28 -1.11 -3.32
C ILE A 789 -49.80 -1.37 -3.35
N VAL A 790 -50.22 -2.63 -3.27
CA VAL A 790 -51.64 -3.04 -3.29
C VAL A 790 -52.41 -2.49 -2.08
N LEU A 791 -51.87 -2.63 -0.87
CA LEU A 791 -52.44 -2.10 0.38
C LEU A 791 -52.44 -0.57 0.43
N LEU A 792 -51.51 0.10 -0.24
CA LEU A 792 -51.45 1.57 -0.25
C LEU A 792 -52.33 2.20 -1.34
N ARG A 793 -52.54 1.50 -2.47
CA ARG A 793 -53.46 1.92 -3.54
C ARG A 793 -54.91 1.48 -3.31
N GLY A 794 -55.14 0.48 -2.47
CA GLY A 794 -56.45 -0.12 -2.26
C GLY A 794 -56.96 -0.89 -3.48
N GLN A 795 -56.05 -1.43 -4.29
CA GLN A 795 -56.42 -2.17 -5.51
C GLN A 795 -56.69 -3.63 -5.17
N GLY A 796 -57.96 -3.98 -4.97
CA GLY A 796 -58.39 -5.31 -4.56
C GLY A 796 -58.56 -5.50 -3.04
N THR A 797 -58.15 -4.52 -2.21
CA THR A 797 -58.39 -4.45 -0.74
C THR A 797 -58.59 -3.01 -0.25
N LYS A 798 -58.94 -2.81 1.03
CA LYS A 798 -59.01 -1.47 1.65
C LYS A 798 -57.61 -0.92 1.90
N LYS A 799 -57.43 0.38 1.66
CA LYS A 799 -56.16 1.09 1.88
C LYS A 799 -55.72 1.00 3.35
N ASN A 800 -54.52 0.49 3.64
CA ASN A 800 -53.98 0.34 5.00
C ASN A 800 -52.47 0.65 5.06
N VAL A 801 -52.09 1.69 5.80
CA VAL A 801 -50.75 2.32 5.77
C VAL A 801 -49.82 1.83 6.90
N GLU A 802 -50.36 1.19 7.95
CA GLU A 802 -49.64 0.91 9.20
C GLU A 802 -48.87 -0.43 9.23
N LYS A 803 -49.03 -1.32 8.24
CA LYS A 803 -48.44 -2.68 8.22
C LYS A 803 -47.19 -2.88 7.35
N GLY A 804 -46.54 -1.82 6.85
CA GLY A 804 -45.38 -1.95 5.95
C GLY A 804 -44.06 -2.32 6.68
N HIS A 805 -43.17 -3.09 6.04
CA HIS A 805 -41.80 -3.39 6.51
C HIS A 805 -40.76 -2.43 5.89
N GLY A 806 -39.57 -2.34 6.50
CA GLY A 806 -38.45 -1.49 6.05
C GLY A 806 -38.10 -1.65 4.54
N PRO A 807 -37.86 -2.87 4.03
CA PRO A 807 -37.59 -3.09 2.60
C PRO A 807 -38.77 -2.68 1.69
N ALA A 808 -40.00 -2.89 2.15
CA ALA A 808 -41.22 -2.51 1.43
C ALA A 808 -41.29 -1.00 1.23
N TYR A 809 -41.07 -0.24 2.29
CA TYR A 809 -41.02 1.22 2.25
C TYR A 809 -39.86 1.74 1.41
N THR A 810 -38.68 1.12 1.46
CA THR A 810 -37.56 1.46 0.56
C THR A 810 -37.95 1.28 -0.90
N ALA A 811 -38.51 0.12 -1.25
CA ALA A 811 -38.89 -0.17 -2.63
C ALA A 811 -40.07 0.69 -3.10
N LEU A 812 -41.02 1.03 -2.22
CA LEU A 812 -42.06 2.02 -2.47
C LEU A 812 -41.50 3.41 -2.72
N GLY A 813 -40.48 3.81 -1.97
CA GLY A 813 -39.76 5.06 -2.21
C GLY A 813 -39.13 5.07 -3.60
N TRP A 814 -38.47 3.97 -3.98
CA TRP A 814 -37.89 3.81 -5.31
C TRP A 814 -38.95 3.82 -6.42
N TYR A 815 -40.09 3.16 -6.22
CA TYR A 815 -41.21 3.17 -7.17
C TYR A 815 -41.85 4.56 -7.31
N ALA A 816 -42.00 5.27 -6.19
CA ALA A 816 -42.53 6.62 -6.17
C ALA A 816 -41.64 7.59 -6.97
N ILE A 817 -40.31 7.44 -6.90
CA ILE A 817 -39.36 8.21 -7.73
C ILE A 817 -39.45 7.82 -9.21
N ASN A 818 -39.31 6.53 -9.53
CA ASN A 818 -39.07 6.08 -10.91
C ASN A 818 -40.34 5.96 -11.76
N PHE A 819 -41.50 5.67 -11.15
CA PHE A 819 -42.75 5.45 -11.89
C PHE A 819 -43.84 6.47 -11.59
N GLN A 820 -43.89 7.01 -10.36
CA GLN A 820 -44.92 7.99 -9.99
C GLN A 820 -44.43 9.44 -10.07
N HIS A 821 -43.11 9.63 -10.13
CA HIS A 821 -42.46 10.94 -10.03
C HIS A 821 -42.92 11.77 -8.81
N ASP A 822 -43.31 11.09 -7.72
CA ASP A 822 -43.77 11.71 -6.47
C ASP A 822 -42.67 11.69 -5.41
N MET A 823 -41.87 12.76 -5.39
CA MET A 823 -40.79 12.94 -4.42
C MET A 823 -41.28 13.08 -2.97
N LYS A 824 -42.53 13.54 -2.76
CA LYS A 824 -43.12 13.68 -1.41
C LYS A 824 -43.44 12.34 -0.81
N ALA A 825 -44.08 11.47 -1.60
CA ALA A 825 -44.32 10.09 -1.19
C ALA A 825 -43.01 9.34 -0.98
N ALA A 826 -42.04 9.50 -1.88
CA ALA A 826 -40.74 8.84 -1.78
C ALA A 826 -39.98 9.18 -0.50
N ALA A 827 -39.80 10.48 -0.20
CA ALA A 827 -39.12 10.93 1.01
C ALA A 827 -39.80 10.38 2.27
N LYS A 828 -41.15 10.40 2.32
CA LYS A 828 -41.92 9.86 3.43
C LYS A 828 -41.65 8.36 3.63
N TYR A 829 -41.63 7.57 2.56
CA TYR A 829 -41.39 6.14 2.66
C TYR A 829 -39.95 5.84 3.08
N PHE A 830 -38.96 6.53 2.51
CA PHE A 830 -37.58 6.34 2.92
C PHE A 830 -37.32 6.77 4.37
N ASP A 831 -37.94 7.85 4.86
CA ASP A 831 -37.85 8.25 6.28
C ASP A 831 -38.36 7.14 7.22
N ILE A 832 -39.48 6.50 6.86
CA ILE A 832 -40.05 5.40 7.66
C ILE A 832 -39.06 4.21 7.65
N ALA A 833 -38.56 3.82 6.48
CA ALA A 833 -37.60 2.72 6.35
C ALA A 833 -36.26 3.00 7.06
N ALA A 834 -35.76 4.23 6.99
CA ALA A 834 -34.53 4.64 7.67
C ALA A 834 -34.68 4.64 9.20
N ARG A 835 -35.84 5.03 9.74
CA ARG A 835 -36.15 4.90 11.19
C ARG A 835 -36.18 3.45 11.65
N MET A 836 -36.53 2.52 10.76
CA MET A 836 -36.45 1.08 10.99
C MET A 836 -35.02 0.52 10.84
N GLY A 837 -34.02 1.36 10.57
CA GLY A 837 -32.62 0.94 10.46
C GLY A 837 -32.19 0.42 9.08
N HIS A 838 -33.02 0.58 8.04
CA HIS A 838 -32.73 0.05 6.71
C HIS A 838 -31.65 0.88 5.98
N ARG A 839 -30.49 0.25 5.70
CA ARG A 839 -29.33 0.92 5.10
C ARG A 839 -29.59 1.49 3.69
N ASP A 840 -30.37 0.79 2.84
CA ASP A 840 -30.64 1.26 1.47
C ASP A 840 -31.60 2.46 1.46
N ALA A 841 -32.46 2.59 2.48
CA ALA A 841 -33.32 3.77 2.62
C ALA A 841 -32.50 4.99 3.04
N MET A 842 -31.55 4.80 3.97
CA MET A 842 -30.61 5.85 4.36
C MET A 842 -29.79 6.31 3.16
N HIS A 843 -29.30 5.39 2.33
CA HIS A 843 -28.61 5.70 1.07
C HIS A 843 -29.48 6.54 0.12
N ASN A 844 -30.72 6.11 -0.12
CA ASN A 844 -31.66 6.85 -0.98
C ASN A 844 -31.99 8.25 -0.42
N LEU A 845 -32.16 8.40 0.90
CA LEU A 845 -32.31 9.71 1.55
C LEU A 845 -31.08 10.58 1.32
N GLY A 846 -29.88 10.02 1.44
CA GLY A 846 -28.63 10.71 1.13
C GLY A 846 -28.65 11.31 -0.29
N TYR A 847 -29.05 10.53 -1.28
CA TYR A 847 -29.22 11.02 -2.65
C TYR A 847 -30.30 12.08 -2.79
N MET A 848 -31.44 11.96 -2.11
CA MET A 848 -32.50 12.98 -2.16
C MET A 848 -32.04 14.33 -1.60
N TYR A 849 -31.27 14.34 -0.51
CA TYR A 849 -30.68 15.56 0.05
C TYR A 849 -29.60 16.15 -0.85
N LYS A 850 -28.71 15.30 -1.41
CA LYS A 850 -27.65 15.72 -2.34
C LYS A 850 -28.22 16.34 -3.62
N ALA A 851 -29.30 15.78 -4.15
CA ALA A 851 -29.95 16.27 -5.37
C ALA A 851 -30.94 17.42 -5.13
N GLY A 852 -31.19 17.83 -3.88
CA GLY A 852 -32.23 18.82 -3.55
C GLY A 852 -33.65 18.34 -3.88
N GLN A 853 -33.85 17.03 -4.00
CA GLN A 853 -35.14 16.41 -4.32
C GLN A 853 -35.99 16.14 -3.07
N TYR A 854 -35.41 16.32 -1.89
CA TYR A 854 -36.16 16.21 -0.64
C TYR A 854 -37.22 17.32 -0.56
N PRO A 855 -38.51 17.00 -0.32
CA PRO A 855 -39.60 17.96 -0.39
C PRO A 855 -39.43 19.18 0.50
N GLY A 856 -39.53 20.37 -0.10
CA GLY A 856 -39.52 21.65 0.61
C GLY A 856 -38.15 22.00 1.22
N LYS A 857 -37.08 21.32 0.81
CA LYS A 857 -35.72 21.59 1.26
C LYS A 857 -34.79 21.78 0.06
N PRO A 858 -33.88 22.75 0.11
CA PRO A 858 -32.83 22.89 -0.91
C PRO A 858 -31.82 21.73 -0.79
N VAL A 859 -30.84 21.73 -1.69
CA VAL A 859 -29.66 20.86 -1.60
C VAL A 859 -28.99 21.02 -0.22
N ASP A 860 -28.71 19.91 0.44
CA ASP A 860 -28.06 19.86 1.76
C ASP A 860 -27.02 18.73 1.76
N GLU A 861 -25.79 19.06 1.36
CA GLU A 861 -24.70 18.09 1.21
C GLU A 861 -24.23 17.52 2.55
N ALA A 862 -24.17 18.34 3.60
CA ALA A 862 -23.78 17.90 4.93
C ALA A 862 -24.75 16.86 5.48
N LYS A 863 -26.05 17.06 5.28
CA LYS A 863 -27.06 16.08 5.68
C LYS A 863 -27.07 14.85 4.81
N ALA A 864 -26.79 14.99 3.51
CA ALA A 864 -26.61 13.85 2.61
C ALA A 864 -25.44 12.96 3.09
N PHE A 865 -24.31 13.56 3.40
CA PHE A 865 -23.13 12.87 3.94
C PHE A 865 -23.48 12.07 5.21
N LEU A 866 -24.18 12.68 6.17
CA LEU A 866 -24.59 11.99 7.40
C LEU A 866 -25.44 10.74 7.13
N TYR A 867 -26.34 10.78 6.13
CA TYR A 867 -27.14 9.62 5.75
C TYR A 867 -26.32 8.55 5.03
N PHE A 868 -25.40 8.93 4.16
CA PHE A 868 -24.47 8.00 3.53
C PHE A 868 -23.56 7.33 4.58
N GLN A 869 -23.03 8.08 5.53
CA GLN A 869 -22.23 7.54 6.64
C GLN A 869 -23.03 6.51 7.45
N LYS A 870 -24.25 6.86 7.89
CA LYS A 870 -25.13 5.92 8.61
C LYS A 870 -25.45 4.63 7.84
N ALA A 871 -25.52 4.71 6.51
CA ALA A 871 -25.71 3.55 5.64
C ALA A 871 -24.43 2.73 5.51
N ALA A 872 -23.28 3.37 5.34
CA ALA A 872 -21.97 2.73 5.24
C ALA A 872 -21.56 2.04 6.55
N ASP A 873 -21.80 2.65 7.71
CA ASP A 873 -21.61 2.05 9.03
C ASP A 873 -22.42 0.75 9.21
N ARG A 874 -23.51 0.60 8.46
CA ARG A 874 -24.35 -0.61 8.39
C ARG A 874 -23.99 -1.54 7.21
N GLY A 875 -22.82 -1.33 6.61
CA GLY A 875 -22.27 -2.15 5.53
C GLY A 875 -22.85 -1.87 4.13
N HIS A 876 -23.47 -0.71 3.89
CA HIS A 876 -23.92 -0.36 2.53
C HIS A 876 -22.73 0.03 1.64
N ILE A 877 -22.40 -0.84 0.68
CA ILE A 877 -21.21 -0.72 -0.16
C ILE A 877 -21.21 0.57 -1.00
N ASP A 878 -22.32 0.91 -1.67
CA ASP A 878 -22.34 2.11 -2.53
C ASP A 878 -22.22 3.39 -1.71
N SER A 879 -22.81 3.42 -0.51
CA SER A 879 -22.63 4.54 0.42
C SER A 879 -21.18 4.64 0.89
N ALA A 880 -20.52 3.51 1.17
CA ALA A 880 -19.09 3.49 1.51
C ALA A 880 -18.22 4.06 0.37
N GLY A 881 -18.54 3.75 -0.89
CA GLY A 881 -17.89 4.36 -2.05
C GLY A 881 -18.11 5.87 -2.15
N VAL A 882 -19.34 6.34 -1.90
CA VAL A 882 -19.69 7.77 -1.93
C VAL A 882 -19.00 8.55 -0.81
N ILE A 883 -18.96 8.03 0.42
CA ILE A 883 -18.25 8.72 1.51
C ILE A 883 -16.75 8.73 1.30
N ALA A 884 -16.17 7.67 0.71
CA ALA A 884 -14.76 7.65 0.35
C ALA A 884 -14.43 8.76 -0.65
N GLU A 885 -15.30 8.98 -1.63
CA GLU A 885 -15.18 10.09 -2.58
C GLU A 885 -15.27 11.46 -1.89
N ILE A 886 -16.25 11.63 -0.99
CA ILE A 886 -16.41 12.87 -0.22
C ILE A 886 -15.17 13.13 0.64
N TYR A 887 -14.62 12.12 1.32
CA TYR A 887 -13.39 12.27 2.10
C TYR A 887 -12.17 12.56 1.22
N SER A 888 -12.10 12.02 0.00
CA SER A 888 -10.97 12.27 -0.91
C SER A 888 -10.93 13.70 -1.45
N GLN A 889 -12.10 14.31 -1.67
CA GLN A 889 -12.21 15.65 -2.28
C GLN A 889 -12.53 16.75 -1.26
N GLY A 890 -13.05 16.39 -0.08
CA GLY A 890 -13.76 17.34 0.76
C GLY A 890 -15.10 17.75 0.15
N SER A 891 -16.00 18.26 0.99
CA SER A 891 -17.27 18.85 0.57
C SER A 891 -17.73 19.89 1.59
N ILE A 892 -18.83 20.59 1.34
CA ILE A 892 -19.33 21.62 2.28
C ILE A 892 -19.64 20.97 3.64
N GLY A 893 -18.88 21.35 4.66
CA GLY A 893 -19.02 20.84 6.03
C GLY A 893 -18.27 19.52 6.31
N VAL A 894 -17.51 19.00 5.35
CA VAL A 894 -16.66 17.81 5.53
C VAL A 894 -15.27 18.08 4.96
N GLU A 895 -14.28 18.13 5.84
CA GLU A 895 -12.88 18.31 5.43
C GLU A 895 -12.35 17.09 4.69
N ARG A 896 -11.41 17.34 3.77
CA ARG A 896 -10.70 16.28 3.06
C ARG A 896 -9.88 15.44 4.04
N ASN A 897 -9.98 14.13 3.94
CA ASN A 897 -9.24 13.17 4.74
C ASN A 897 -8.92 11.93 3.89
N SER A 898 -7.70 11.89 3.33
CA SER A 898 -7.26 10.80 2.45
C SER A 898 -7.18 9.45 3.15
N TYR A 899 -6.84 9.41 4.44
CA TYR A 899 -6.86 8.18 5.25
C TYR A 899 -8.26 7.56 5.32
N SER A 900 -9.29 8.37 5.62
CA SER A 900 -10.68 7.92 5.68
C SER A 900 -11.18 7.46 4.31
N ALA A 901 -10.75 8.14 3.24
CA ALA A 901 -11.06 7.74 1.88
C ALA A 901 -10.50 6.34 1.54
N VAL A 902 -9.25 6.07 1.93
CA VAL A 902 -8.61 4.76 1.78
C VAL A 902 -9.33 3.69 2.60
N PHE A 903 -9.65 3.96 3.87
CA PHE A 903 -10.35 3.04 4.75
C PHE A 903 -11.69 2.56 4.14
N TRP A 904 -12.55 3.49 3.76
CA TRP A 904 -13.87 3.17 3.19
C TRP A 904 -13.77 2.52 1.80
N SER A 905 -12.80 2.93 0.98
CA SER A 905 -12.57 2.29 -0.32
C SER A 905 -12.06 0.86 -0.17
N ARG A 906 -11.15 0.60 0.78
CA ARG A 906 -10.65 -0.74 1.08
C ARG A 906 -11.79 -1.67 1.51
N PHE A 907 -12.70 -1.19 2.37
CA PHE A 907 -13.89 -1.95 2.76
C PHE A 907 -14.72 -2.43 1.55
N VAL A 908 -14.89 -1.58 0.53
CA VAL A 908 -15.57 -1.96 -0.72
C VAL A 908 -14.73 -2.97 -1.52
N CYS A 909 -13.45 -2.68 -1.72
CA CYS A 909 -12.56 -3.48 -2.56
C CYS A 909 -12.28 -4.89 -2.02
N GLU A 910 -12.29 -5.09 -0.71
CA GLU A 910 -12.14 -6.42 -0.11
C GLU A 910 -13.29 -7.37 -0.45
N LYS A 911 -14.45 -6.84 -0.88
CA LYS A 911 -15.59 -7.63 -1.38
C LYS A 911 -15.45 -8.01 -2.87
N ASN A 912 -14.29 -7.79 -3.46
CA ASN A 912 -13.98 -8.19 -4.83
C ASN A 912 -13.96 -9.74 -4.98
N PRO A 913 -14.68 -10.31 -5.96
CA PRO A 913 -14.75 -11.76 -6.16
C PRO A 913 -13.40 -12.41 -6.50
N GLU A 914 -12.47 -11.68 -7.14
CA GLU A 914 -11.15 -12.24 -7.47
C GLU A 914 -10.33 -12.59 -6.21
N ILE A 915 -10.54 -11.89 -5.07
CA ILE A 915 -9.91 -12.27 -3.80
C ILE A 915 -10.45 -13.62 -3.35
N GLY A 916 -11.77 -13.79 -3.37
CA GLY A 916 -12.44 -15.04 -3.00
C GLY A 916 -11.96 -16.22 -3.82
N MET A 917 -11.82 -16.04 -5.14
CA MET A 917 -11.30 -17.08 -6.04
C MET A 917 -9.86 -17.51 -5.70
N VAL A 918 -8.96 -16.56 -5.41
CA VAL A 918 -7.56 -16.90 -5.09
C VAL A 918 -7.41 -17.47 -3.68
N LEU A 919 -8.14 -16.94 -2.70
CA LEU A 919 -8.22 -17.53 -1.35
C LEU A 919 -8.72 -18.97 -1.42
N ARG A 920 -9.76 -19.23 -2.23
CA ARG A 920 -10.29 -20.58 -2.41
C ARG A 920 -9.25 -21.53 -3.01
N LYS A 921 -8.52 -21.10 -4.05
CA LYS A 921 -7.42 -21.90 -4.62
C LYS A 921 -6.33 -22.22 -3.60
N GLY A 922 -5.95 -21.25 -2.75
CA GLY A 922 -5.00 -21.49 -1.66
C GLY A 922 -5.51 -22.51 -0.65
N LEU A 923 -6.78 -22.40 -0.25
CA LEU A 923 -7.43 -23.35 0.65
C LEU A 923 -7.57 -24.75 0.06
N ASP A 924 -7.95 -24.86 -1.22
CA ASP A 924 -8.03 -26.15 -1.93
C ASP A 924 -6.67 -26.84 -2.02
N ALA A 925 -5.62 -26.09 -2.35
CA ALA A 925 -4.26 -26.59 -2.37
C ALA A 925 -3.80 -27.07 -0.98
N PHE A 926 -4.14 -26.33 0.08
CA PHE A 926 -3.88 -26.75 1.47
C PHE A 926 -4.60 -28.06 1.82
N LEU A 927 -5.90 -28.16 1.52
CA LEU A 927 -6.70 -29.36 1.81
C LEU A 927 -6.24 -30.59 1.01
N ALA A 928 -5.68 -30.38 -0.19
CA ALA A 928 -5.09 -31.42 -1.02
C ALA A 928 -3.67 -31.84 -0.57
N GLY A 929 -3.04 -31.12 0.37
CA GLY A 929 -1.65 -31.34 0.79
C GLY A 929 -0.60 -30.73 -0.14
N SER A 930 -1.00 -29.88 -1.09
CA SER A 930 -0.11 -29.16 -2.00
C SER A 930 0.38 -27.84 -1.38
N TRP A 931 1.25 -27.94 -0.38
CA TRP A 931 1.71 -26.80 0.44
C TRP A 931 2.36 -25.68 -0.38
N GLY A 932 3.23 -26.01 -1.33
CA GLY A 932 3.91 -25.01 -2.17
C GLY A 932 2.94 -24.19 -3.04
N GLU A 933 1.89 -24.82 -3.57
CA GLU A 933 0.85 -24.12 -4.33
C GLU A 933 0.01 -23.22 -3.40
N SER A 934 -0.34 -23.73 -2.21
CA SER A 934 -1.05 -22.97 -1.18
C SER A 934 -0.29 -21.70 -0.77
N ILE A 935 1.01 -21.81 -0.52
CA ILE A 935 1.89 -20.68 -0.16
C ILE A 935 1.86 -19.59 -1.23
N VAL A 936 1.96 -19.96 -2.52
CA VAL A 936 1.95 -18.97 -3.61
C VAL A 936 0.60 -18.23 -3.69
N TYR A 937 -0.53 -18.94 -3.59
CA TYR A 937 -1.84 -18.27 -3.64
C TYR A 937 -2.13 -17.43 -2.40
N TYR A 938 -1.77 -17.91 -1.19
CA TYR A 938 -1.91 -17.08 0.01
C TYR A 938 -0.98 -15.86 -0.04
N MET A 939 0.23 -15.98 -0.59
CA MET A 939 1.12 -14.83 -0.81
C MET A 939 0.55 -13.81 -1.77
N MET A 940 -0.02 -14.27 -2.89
CA MET A 940 -0.73 -13.39 -3.81
C MET A 940 -1.88 -12.62 -3.16
N VAL A 941 -2.50 -13.11 -2.09
CA VAL A 941 -3.55 -12.36 -1.39
C VAL A 941 -2.97 -11.58 -0.21
N ALA A 942 -1.91 -12.07 0.44
CA ALA A 942 -1.27 -11.41 1.57
C ALA A 942 -0.65 -10.05 1.18
N GLU A 943 -0.04 -9.95 -0.01
CA GLU A 943 0.51 -8.69 -0.53
C GLU A 943 -0.59 -7.63 -0.81
N THR A 944 -1.85 -8.06 -0.98
CA THR A 944 -2.99 -7.13 -1.14
C THR A 944 -3.44 -6.46 0.17
N GLY A 945 -2.91 -6.90 1.32
CA GLY A 945 -3.28 -6.36 2.64
C GLY A 945 -4.44 -7.09 3.33
N VAL A 946 -4.93 -8.20 2.77
CA VAL A 946 -5.99 -9.01 3.39
C VAL A 946 -5.41 -9.78 4.58
N GLU A 947 -5.87 -9.43 5.77
CA GLU A 947 -5.37 -9.94 7.06
C GLU A 947 -5.37 -11.47 7.15
N VAL A 948 -6.46 -12.13 6.74
CA VAL A 948 -6.56 -13.60 6.83
C VAL A 948 -5.54 -14.31 5.94
N ALA A 949 -5.21 -13.75 4.77
CA ALA A 949 -4.18 -14.31 3.92
C ALA A 949 -2.78 -14.10 4.51
N GLN A 950 -2.52 -12.94 5.12
CA GLN A 950 -1.27 -12.67 5.84
C GLN A 950 -1.09 -13.65 7.00
N PHE A 951 -2.14 -13.83 7.82
CA PHE A 951 -2.12 -14.80 8.91
C PHE A 951 -1.88 -16.23 8.42
N ASN A 952 -2.64 -16.68 7.42
CA ASN A 952 -2.51 -18.03 6.88
C ASN A 952 -1.13 -18.29 6.28
N LEU A 953 -0.57 -17.31 5.57
CA LEU A 953 0.78 -17.42 5.02
C LEU A 953 1.84 -17.46 6.12
N ALA A 954 1.72 -16.63 7.16
CA ALA A 954 2.61 -16.65 8.30
C ALA A 954 2.60 -18.03 8.99
N HIS A 955 1.40 -18.60 9.17
CA HIS A 955 1.22 -19.93 9.74
C HIS A 955 1.83 -21.02 8.86
N LEU A 956 1.62 -20.98 7.54
CA LEU A 956 2.24 -21.92 6.59
C LEU A 956 3.77 -21.85 6.61
N CYS A 957 4.32 -20.64 6.74
CA CYS A 957 5.75 -20.43 6.85
C CYS A 957 6.32 -20.91 8.20
N GLU A 958 5.52 -20.87 9.27
CA GLU A 958 5.90 -21.37 10.60
C GLU A 958 5.89 -22.90 10.68
N GLU A 959 4.85 -23.56 10.15
CA GLU A 959 4.74 -25.02 10.26
C GLU A 959 5.72 -25.78 9.36
N ASP A 960 6.18 -25.15 8.27
CA ASP A 960 7.20 -25.64 7.31
C ASP A 960 7.15 -27.17 7.08
N HIS A 961 5.97 -27.69 6.72
CA HIS A 961 5.70 -29.14 6.65
C HIS A 961 6.69 -29.92 5.77
N ASP A 962 7.21 -29.28 4.72
CA ASP A 962 8.13 -29.90 3.77
C ASP A 962 9.61 -29.52 4.01
N GLY A 963 9.92 -28.67 5.00
CA GLY A 963 11.28 -28.11 5.19
C GLY A 963 11.73 -27.18 4.04
N GLN A 964 10.77 -26.71 3.24
CA GLN A 964 11.00 -26.04 1.96
C GLN A 964 10.98 -24.52 2.09
N VAL A 965 10.35 -23.98 3.13
CA VAL A 965 10.15 -22.53 3.29
C VAL A 965 11.49 -21.82 3.40
N PHE A 966 12.37 -22.25 4.31
CA PHE A 966 13.71 -21.66 4.48
C PHE A 966 14.66 -21.96 3.31
N THR A 967 14.35 -22.97 2.49
CA THR A 967 15.16 -23.34 1.33
C THR A 967 14.86 -22.45 0.12
N TYR A 968 13.59 -22.06 -0.06
CA TYR A 968 13.15 -21.36 -1.26
C TYR A 968 12.72 -19.92 -1.02
N ILE A 969 12.33 -19.52 0.18
CA ILE A 969 11.93 -18.14 0.48
C ILE A 969 13.10 -17.40 1.14
N GLN A 970 13.63 -16.39 0.47
CA GLN A 970 14.77 -15.62 0.99
C GLN A 970 14.40 -14.68 2.15
N THR A 971 13.16 -14.23 2.20
CA THR A 971 12.67 -13.32 3.25
C THR A 971 12.21 -14.08 4.48
N ASP A 972 12.30 -13.46 5.67
CA ASP A 972 11.68 -14.00 6.88
C ASP A 972 10.16 -13.88 6.78
N CYS A 973 9.57 -14.85 6.07
CA CYS A 973 8.14 -14.91 5.77
C CYS A 973 7.29 -14.85 7.04
N THR A 974 7.68 -15.63 8.05
CA THR A 974 6.91 -15.77 9.29
C THR A 974 6.82 -14.45 10.03
N TRP A 975 7.96 -13.77 10.25
CA TRP A 975 7.96 -12.47 10.91
C TRP A 975 7.22 -11.41 10.07
N LYS A 976 7.51 -11.32 8.76
CA LYS A 976 6.90 -10.33 7.86
C LYS A 976 5.38 -10.37 7.95
N TYR A 977 4.77 -11.54 7.76
CA TYR A 977 3.32 -11.63 7.64
C TYR A 977 2.57 -11.62 8.98
N TYR A 978 3.16 -12.12 10.08
CA TYR A 978 2.57 -11.89 11.40
C TYR A 978 2.61 -10.41 11.79
N ASN A 979 3.69 -9.69 11.43
CA ASN A 979 3.79 -8.25 11.64
C ASN A 979 2.74 -7.48 10.83
N LEU A 980 2.55 -7.84 9.56
CA LEU A 980 1.51 -7.21 8.72
C LEU A 980 0.09 -7.50 9.25
N SER A 981 -0.18 -8.74 9.67
CA SER A 981 -1.48 -9.14 10.23
C SER A 981 -1.77 -8.45 11.57
N SER A 982 -0.76 -8.20 12.42
CA SER A 982 -0.93 -7.54 13.72
C SER A 982 -1.30 -6.06 13.61
N HIS A 983 -0.96 -5.41 12.48
CA HIS A 983 -1.27 -4.02 12.16
C HIS A 983 -2.53 -3.84 11.30
N ALA A 984 -3.28 -4.91 11.01
CA ALA A 984 -4.54 -4.83 10.31
C ALA A 984 -5.59 -4.03 11.11
N ALA A 985 -6.70 -3.63 10.48
CA ALA A 985 -7.80 -2.94 11.17
C ALA A 985 -8.46 -3.83 12.24
N GLU A 986 -8.59 -5.13 11.94
CA GLU A 986 -9.05 -6.16 12.87
C GLU A 986 -8.00 -7.27 12.96
N PRO A 987 -6.92 -7.08 13.72
CA PRO A 987 -5.83 -8.05 13.76
C PRO A 987 -6.30 -9.33 14.45
N HIS A 988 -5.77 -10.49 14.07
CA HIS A 988 -6.01 -11.72 14.82
C HIS A 988 -5.18 -11.74 16.11
N VAL A 989 -5.75 -12.27 17.20
CA VAL A 989 -5.10 -12.30 18.53
C VAL A 989 -3.79 -13.10 18.49
N ILE A 990 -3.78 -14.23 17.77
CA ILE A 990 -2.58 -15.07 17.64
C ILE A 990 -1.44 -14.30 16.96
N SER A 991 -1.71 -13.44 15.97
CA SER A 991 -0.68 -12.63 15.32
C SER A 991 0.01 -11.70 16.33
N GLN A 992 -0.77 -11.06 17.21
CA GLN A 992 -0.23 -10.20 18.26
C GLN A 992 0.59 -11.00 19.27
N LEU A 993 0.12 -12.19 19.68
CA LEU A 993 0.89 -13.08 20.55
C LEU A 993 2.22 -13.49 19.92
N LYS A 994 2.20 -13.92 18.66
CA LYS A 994 3.41 -14.31 17.92
C LYS A 994 4.39 -13.16 17.78
N MET A 995 3.92 -11.95 17.49
CA MET A 995 4.79 -10.76 17.47
C MET A 995 5.38 -10.47 18.86
N GLY A 996 4.58 -10.61 19.93
CA GLY A 996 5.09 -10.53 21.29
C GLY A 996 6.19 -11.56 21.57
N ASP A 997 6.01 -12.80 21.12
CA ASP A 997 6.99 -13.88 21.27
C ASP A 997 8.28 -13.60 20.49
N PHE A 998 8.19 -13.05 19.27
CA PHE A 998 9.36 -12.66 18.47
C PHE A 998 10.26 -11.67 19.23
N TYR A 999 9.68 -10.61 19.79
CA TYR A 999 10.41 -9.59 20.54
C TYR A 999 10.84 -10.09 21.93
N TYR A 1000 10.04 -10.93 22.57
CA TYR A 1000 10.36 -11.51 23.87
C TYR A 1000 11.56 -12.47 23.79
N TYR A 1001 11.63 -13.32 22.77
CA TYR A 1001 12.74 -14.27 22.59
C TYR A 1001 13.92 -13.71 21.80
N GLY A 1002 13.78 -12.56 21.13
CA GLY A 1002 14.80 -12.03 20.22
C GLY A 1002 15.03 -12.96 19.02
N GLN A 1003 13.96 -13.57 18.50
CA GLN A 1003 14.03 -14.46 17.33
C GLN A 1003 14.31 -13.69 16.02
N HIS A 1004 13.97 -12.40 15.99
CA HIS A 1004 14.19 -11.51 14.86
C HIS A 1004 14.79 -10.18 15.36
N GLY A 1005 16.11 -10.10 15.45
CA GLY A 1005 16.84 -8.96 16.03
C GLY A 1005 17.07 -9.10 17.54
N ASP A 1006 17.23 -7.97 18.23
CA ASP A 1006 17.49 -7.95 19.66
C ASP A 1006 16.22 -8.20 20.49
N GLN A 1007 16.40 -8.77 21.67
CA GLN A 1007 15.33 -8.96 22.64
C GLN A 1007 14.81 -7.59 23.12
N ASP A 1008 13.53 -7.30 22.89
CA ASP A 1008 12.86 -6.10 23.38
C ASP A 1008 11.57 -6.46 24.13
N LYS A 1009 11.69 -6.52 25.47
CA LYS A 1009 10.55 -6.82 26.33
C LYS A 1009 9.50 -5.70 26.33
N THR A 1010 9.87 -4.46 26.01
CA THR A 1010 8.93 -3.33 26.02
C THR A 1010 7.95 -3.43 24.86
N ILE A 1011 8.46 -3.78 23.67
CA ILE A 1011 7.61 -4.05 22.50
C ILE A 1011 6.78 -5.32 22.71
N ALA A 1012 7.36 -6.36 23.34
CA ALA A 1012 6.59 -7.56 23.70
C ALA A 1012 5.40 -7.25 24.62
N VAL A 1013 5.61 -6.40 25.63
CA VAL A 1013 4.51 -5.89 26.50
C VAL A 1013 3.43 -5.21 25.67
N GLN A 1014 3.79 -4.37 24.69
CA GLN A 1014 2.82 -3.69 23.83
C GLN A 1014 1.94 -4.71 23.09
N TYR A 1015 2.53 -5.68 22.41
CA TYR A 1015 1.75 -6.69 21.66
C TYR A 1015 0.88 -7.56 22.57
N TYR A 1016 1.42 -8.07 23.68
CA TYR A 1016 0.63 -8.84 24.64
C TYR A 1016 -0.48 -7.99 25.27
N SER A 1017 -0.26 -6.69 25.49
CA SER A 1017 -1.28 -5.79 26.01
C SER A 1017 -2.47 -5.66 25.07
N MET A 1018 -2.22 -5.55 23.75
CA MET A 1018 -3.28 -5.48 22.74
C MET A 1018 -4.14 -6.75 22.72
N ALA A 1019 -3.51 -7.92 22.82
CA ALA A 1019 -4.20 -9.20 22.90
C ALA A 1019 -4.97 -9.36 24.24
N ALA A 1020 -4.38 -8.92 25.35
CA ALA A 1020 -4.99 -8.98 26.67
C ALA A 1020 -6.24 -8.09 26.80
N MET A 1021 -6.30 -6.94 26.11
CA MET A 1021 -7.50 -6.09 26.06
C MET A 1021 -8.72 -6.82 25.47
N ARG A 1022 -8.49 -7.85 24.64
CA ARG A 1022 -9.53 -8.74 24.10
C ARG A 1022 -9.83 -9.93 25.01
N ARG A 1023 -9.30 -9.93 26.23
CA ARG A 1023 -9.43 -10.97 27.26
C ARG A 1023 -8.84 -12.32 26.85
N ASP A 1024 -7.83 -12.30 26.00
CA ASP A 1024 -7.11 -13.52 25.65
C ASP A 1024 -6.32 -14.07 26.87
N PRO A 1025 -6.50 -15.35 27.23
CA PRO A 1025 -5.85 -15.92 28.42
C PRO A 1025 -4.35 -16.10 28.24
N GLN A 1026 -3.87 -16.42 27.03
CA GLN A 1026 -2.43 -16.58 26.78
C GLN A 1026 -1.71 -15.22 26.90
N ALA A 1027 -2.31 -14.15 26.40
CA ALA A 1027 -1.78 -12.80 26.55
C ALA A 1027 -1.68 -12.38 28.02
N LEU A 1028 -2.73 -12.65 28.81
CA LEU A 1028 -2.74 -12.37 30.26
C LEU A 1028 -1.69 -13.20 31.00
N PHE A 1029 -1.50 -14.45 30.60
CA PHE A 1029 -0.44 -15.32 31.13
C PHE A 1029 0.95 -14.72 30.85
N ASN A 1030 1.22 -14.35 29.60
CA ASN A 1030 2.51 -13.80 29.19
C ASN A 1030 2.81 -12.46 29.88
N LEU A 1031 1.81 -11.58 30.06
CA LEU A 1031 1.97 -10.33 30.83
C LEU A 1031 2.28 -10.59 32.31
N ALA A 1032 1.61 -11.56 32.94
CA ALA A 1032 1.88 -11.93 34.33
C ALA A 1032 3.30 -12.50 34.48
N TYR A 1033 3.74 -13.29 33.51
CA TYR A 1033 5.09 -13.81 33.47
C TYR A 1033 6.15 -12.71 33.30
N LEU A 1034 5.90 -11.71 32.43
CA LEU A 1034 6.79 -10.55 32.30
C LEU A 1034 6.91 -9.71 33.58
N LEU A 1035 5.82 -9.62 34.36
CA LEU A 1035 5.85 -9.01 35.69
C LEU A 1035 6.67 -9.82 36.68
N GLU A 1036 6.62 -11.16 36.64
CA GLU A 1036 7.49 -12.03 37.45
C GLU A 1036 8.97 -11.80 37.13
N GLU A 1037 9.31 -11.54 35.86
CA GLU A 1037 10.68 -11.21 35.44
C GLU A 1037 11.13 -9.79 35.83
N GLY A 1038 10.24 -8.98 36.41
CA GLY A 1038 10.53 -7.61 36.84
C GLY A 1038 10.40 -6.56 35.74
N THR A 1039 9.77 -6.87 34.60
CA THR A 1039 9.53 -5.90 33.53
C THR A 1039 8.53 -4.84 34.00
N GLU A 1040 8.85 -3.57 33.80
CA GLU A 1040 7.95 -2.47 34.12
C GLU A 1040 6.89 -2.30 33.02
N ILE A 1041 5.63 -2.17 33.45
CA ILE A 1041 4.47 -2.06 32.56
C ILE A 1041 3.68 -0.83 33.00
N ASP A 1042 3.29 0.01 32.04
CA ASP A 1042 2.56 1.24 32.32
C ASP A 1042 1.23 0.98 33.03
N ASN A 1043 0.96 1.76 34.08
CA ASN A 1043 -0.23 1.67 34.90
C ASN A 1043 -1.52 2.01 34.14
N THR A 1044 -1.42 2.69 33.00
CA THR A 1044 -2.56 2.94 32.10
C THR A 1044 -3.19 1.64 31.59
N LEU A 1045 -2.38 0.60 31.36
CA LEU A 1045 -2.84 -0.71 30.92
C LEU A 1045 -3.69 -1.40 31.99
N TRP A 1046 -3.29 -1.34 33.26
CA TRP A 1046 -4.03 -1.99 34.34
C TRP A 1046 -5.41 -1.38 34.52
N LYS A 1047 -5.52 -0.07 34.32
CA LYS A 1047 -6.80 0.64 34.30
C LYS A 1047 -7.68 0.17 33.13
N SER A 1048 -7.15 0.03 31.91
CA SER A 1048 -7.94 -0.44 30.75
C SER A 1048 -8.37 -1.91 30.92
N LEU A 1049 -7.54 -2.72 31.55
CA LEU A 1049 -7.89 -4.09 31.95
C LEU A 1049 -8.86 -4.15 33.13
N HIS A 1050 -9.26 -3.03 33.75
CA HIS A 1050 -10.13 -2.99 34.94
C HIS A 1050 -9.52 -3.68 36.18
N ILE A 1051 -8.20 -3.60 36.37
CA ILE A 1051 -7.55 -4.03 37.62
C ILE A 1051 -7.70 -2.91 38.66
N PRO A 1052 -8.08 -3.20 39.92
CA PRO A 1052 -8.24 -2.19 40.96
C PRO A 1052 -6.98 -1.36 41.22
N SER A 1053 -7.14 -0.06 41.43
CA SER A 1053 -6.02 0.89 41.61
C SER A 1053 -5.23 0.69 42.90
N ASP A 1054 -5.86 0.15 43.93
CA ASP A 1054 -5.21 -0.30 45.16
C ASP A 1054 -4.22 -1.45 44.92
N VAL A 1055 -4.46 -2.28 43.89
CA VAL A 1055 -3.64 -3.46 43.59
C VAL A 1055 -2.42 -3.14 42.73
N TYR A 1056 -2.54 -2.24 41.74
CA TYR A 1056 -1.40 -1.91 40.87
C TYR A 1056 -0.56 -0.72 41.38
N ASN A 1057 -1.09 0.11 42.28
CA ASN A 1057 -0.32 1.17 42.94
C ASN A 1057 0.35 0.70 44.25
N SER A 1058 0.16 -0.56 44.65
CA SER A 1058 0.81 -1.09 45.85
C SER A 1058 2.29 -1.39 45.59
N ASP A 1059 3.15 -1.15 46.58
CA ASP A 1059 4.57 -1.51 46.52
C ASP A 1059 4.78 -3.03 46.34
N ASP A 1060 3.82 -3.85 46.74
CA ASP A 1060 3.84 -5.30 46.58
C ASP A 1060 3.30 -5.75 45.21
N LYS A 1061 4.20 -5.88 44.22
CA LYS A 1061 3.90 -6.37 42.87
C LYS A 1061 3.28 -7.78 42.85
N THR A 1062 3.38 -8.54 43.94
CA THR A 1062 2.83 -9.91 44.04
C THR A 1062 1.30 -9.93 43.98
N GLN A 1063 0.64 -8.94 44.58
CA GLN A 1063 -0.82 -8.77 44.52
C GLN A 1063 -1.30 -8.54 43.08
N LEU A 1064 -0.55 -7.73 42.34
CA LEU A 1064 -0.80 -7.45 40.93
C LEU A 1064 -0.69 -8.72 40.09
N ILE A 1065 0.42 -9.46 40.20
CA ILE A 1065 0.64 -10.73 39.48
C ILE A 1065 -0.50 -11.72 39.75
N MET A 1066 -0.91 -11.88 41.01
CA MET A 1066 -2.05 -12.74 41.36
C MET A 1066 -3.37 -12.27 40.72
N ALA A 1067 -3.61 -10.96 40.64
CA ALA A 1067 -4.79 -10.41 40.01
C ALA A 1067 -4.83 -10.71 38.50
N VAL A 1068 -3.68 -10.61 37.81
CA VAL A 1068 -3.57 -10.95 36.39
C VAL A 1068 -3.79 -12.45 36.15
N TYR A 1069 -3.18 -13.34 36.94
CA TYR A 1069 -3.42 -14.78 36.78
C TYR A 1069 -4.85 -15.22 37.13
N ARG A 1070 -5.51 -14.57 38.10
CA ARG A 1070 -6.95 -14.81 38.35
C ARG A 1070 -7.77 -14.46 37.11
N ARG A 1071 -7.50 -13.32 36.48
CA ARG A 1071 -8.13 -12.90 35.22
C ARG A 1071 -7.85 -13.88 34.07
N CYS A 1072 -6.63 -14.39 33.96
CA CYS A 1072 -6.23 -15.43 33.00
C CYS A 1072 -7.06 -16.71 33.18
N ARG A 1073 -7.18 -17.19 34.42
CA ARG A 1073 -7.96 -18.39 34.78
C ARG A 1073 -9.45 -18.21 34.50
N ASP A 1074 -9.98 -17.03 34.81
CA ASP A 1074 -11.40 -16.72 34.68
C ASP A 1074 -11.77 -16.21 33.26
N GLY A 1075 -10.80 -16.14 32.34
CA GLY A 1075 -10.89 -15.59 30.98
C GLY A 1075 -11.75 -16.41 29.99
N GLY A 1076 -12.28 -17.56 30.40
CA GLY A 1076 -13.38 -18.24 29.70
C GLY A 1076 -13.02 -19.41 28.78
N SER A 1077 -11.74 -19.69 28.52
CA SER A 1077 -11.33 -20.93 27.84
C SER A 1077 -11.21 -22.08 28.85
N LYS A 1078 -11.80 -23.25 28.55
CA LYS A 1078 -11.63 -24.45 29.37
C LYS A 1078 -10.16 -24.88 29.44
N ASP A 1079 -9.41 -24.59 28.37
CA ASP A 1079 -8.01 -24.98 28.24
C ASP A 1079 -7.07 -24.09 29.05
N SER A 1080 -7.46 -22.83 29.35
CA SER A 1080 -6.65 -21.90 30.14
C SER A 1080 -6.81 -22.05 31.65
N TYR A 1081 -7.89 -22.68 32.12
CA TYR A 1081 -8.19 -22.79 33.55
C TYR A 1081 -7.05 -23.49 34.33
N LEU A 1082 -6.55 -24.61 33.79
CA LEU A 1082 -5.52 -25.41 34.47
C LEU A 1082 -4.14 -24.70 34.46
N PRO A 1083 -3.59 -24.23 33.32
CA PRO A 1083 -2.31 -23.52 33.31
C PRO A 1083 -2.30 -22.23 34.16
N CYS A 1084 -3.29 -21.35 33.99
CA CYS A 1084 -3.37 -20.11 34.78
C CYS A 1084 -3.63 -20.41 36.26
N GLY A 1085 -4.40 -21.46 36.57
CA GLY A 1085 -4.69 -21.88 37.94
C GLY A 1085 -3.45 -22.42 38.66
N LEU A 1086 -2.63 -23.22 37.96
CA LEU A 1086 -1.36 -23.72 38.49
C LEU A 1086 -0.34 -22.60 38.68
N ALA A 1087 -0.24 -21.65 37.75
CA ALA A 1087 0.61 -20.47 37.89
C ALA A 1087 0.18 -19.59 39.07
N LEU A 1088 -1.13 -19.36 39.23
CA LEU A 1088 -1.68 -18.65 40.39
C LEU A 1088 -1.33 -19.36 41.71
N LEU A 1089 -1.50 -20.69 41.77
CA LEU A 1089 -1.15 -21.49 42.96
C LEU A 1089 0.33 -21.38 43.28
N ARG A 1090 1.21 -21.43 42.26
CA ARG A 1090 2.66 -21.25 42.42
C ARG A 1090 2.98 -19.90 43.06
N VAL A 1091 2.42 -18.80 42.53
CA VAL A 1091 2.66 -17.46 43.09
C VAL A 1091 2.13 -17.34 44.52
N GLN A 1092 0.98 -17.95 44.82
CA GLN A 1092 0.43 -18.01 46.19
C GLN A 1092 1.35 -18.75 47.16
N LEU A 1093 1.92 -19.88 46.74
CA LEU A 1093 2.87 -20.64 47.55
C LEU A 1093 4.18 -19.88 47.77
N LEU A 1094 4.67 -19.17 46.75
CA LEU A 1094 5.87 -18.33 46.85
C LEU A 1094 5.66 -17.12 47.78
N ASP A 1095 4.50 -16.46 47.70
CA ASP A 1095 4.12 -15.36 48.61
C ASP A 1095 3.96 -15.85 50.06
N LEU A 1096 3.34 -17.01 50.26
CA LEU A 1096 3.26 -17.65 51.58
C LEU A 1096 4.67 -17.98 52.09
N TRP A 1097 5.54 -18.54 51.24
CA TRP A 1097 6.91 -18.88 51.62
C TRP A 1097 7.75 -17.65 51.96
N SER A 1098 7.60 -16.53 51.24
CA SER A 1098 8.36 -15.31 51.50
C SER A 1098 8.06 -14.74 52.90
N LYS A 1099 6.81 -14.86 53.37
CA LYS A 1099 6.33 -14.36 54.67
C LYS A 1099 6.76 -15.19 55.89
N TYR A 1100 7.19 -16.44 55.71
CA TYR A 1100 7.67 -17.27 56.82
C TYR A 1100 9.13 -16.96 57.22
N THR A 1101 9.39 -16.97 58.53
CA THR A 1101 10.74 -16.80 59.09
C THR A 1101 11.65 -18.00 58.77
N LEU A 1102 12.97 -17.78 58.78
CA LEU A 1102 13.98 -18.81 58.50
C LEU A 1102 13.80 -20.06 59.38
N ALA A 1103 13.40 -19.88 60.64
CA ALA A 1103 13.15 -20.98 61.58
C ALA A 1103 12.00 -21.91 61.14
N VAL A 1104 10.92 -21.33 60.61
CA VAL A 1104 9.78 -22.11 60.09
C VAL A 1104 10.16 -22.83 58.80
N LYS A 1105 10.91 -22.17 57.91
CA LYS A 1105 11.43 -22.77 56.67
C LYS A 1105 12.30 -24.00 56.94
N VAL A 1106 13.23 -23.88 57.90
CA VAL A 1106 14.12 -24.98 58.33
C VAL A 1106 13.33 -26.11 59.00
N SER A 1107 12.32 -25.78 59.80
CA SER A 1107 11.48 -26.78 60.48
C SER A 1107 10.63 -27.60 59.50
N ILE A 1108 10.07 -26.95 58.48
CA ILE A 1108 9.31 -27.61 57.41
C ILE A 1108 10.25 -28.50 56.57
N ALA A 1109 11.45 -28.01 56.23
CA ALA A 1109 12.44 -28.80 55.49
C ALA A 1109 12.92 -30.03 56.28
N LEU A 1110 13.12 -29.90 57.59
CA LEU A 1110 13.44 -31.01 58.49
C LEU A 1110 12.29 -32.03 58.59
N MET A 1111 11.05 -31.56 58.73
CA MET A 1111 9.86 -32.43 58.76
C MET A 1111 9.68 -33.19 57.44
N LEU A 1112 9.82 -32.52 56.30
CA LEU A 1112 9.78 -33.16 54.98
C LEU A 1112 10.94 -34.14 54.78
N GLY A 1113 12.14 -33.80 55.27
CA GLY A 1113 13.30 -34.70 55.32
C GLY A 1113 13.03 -35.97 56.14
N ILE A 1114 12.40 -35.84 57.31
CA ILE A 1114 12.04 -36.99 58.17
C ILE A 1114 10.96 -37.84 57.51
N ILE A 1115 9.93 -37.23 56.90
CA ILE A 1115 8.86 -37.92 56.20
C ILE A 1115 9.41 -38.67 54.98
N THR A 1116 10.28 -38.05 54.18
CA THR A 1116 10.90 -38.70 53.02
C THR A 1116 11.85 -39.82 53.45
N LEU A 1117 12.65 -39.65 54.50
CA LEU A 1117 13.46 -40.72 55.08
C LEU A 1117 12.60 -41.87 55.63
N SER A 1118 11.44 -41.57 56.23
CA SER A 1118 10.48 -42.57 56.67
C SER A 1118 9.82 -43.31 55.50
N TYR A 1119 9.50 -42.61 54.41
CA TYR A 1119 8.94 -43.22 53.20
C TYR A 1119 9.97 -44.07 52.45
N ILE A 1120 11.22 -43.61 52.37
CA ILE A 1120 12.33 -44.38 51.82
C ILE A 1120 12.62 -45.59 52.71
N GLY A 1121 12.57 -45.43 54.04
CA GLY A 1121 12.71 -46.52 54.99
C GLY A 1121 11.61 -47.58 54.88
N THR A 1122 10.35 -47.16 54.72
CA THR A 1122 9.21 -48.08 54.51
C THR A 1122 9.26 -48.72 53.12
N ALA A 1123 9.62 -48.00 52.07
CA ALA A 1123 9.84 -48.57 50.74
C ALA A 1123 11.00 -49.58 50.72
N LEU A 1124 12.12 -49.27 51.39
CA LEU A 1124 13.25 -50.18 51.56
C LEU A 1124 12.89 -51.39 52.43
N HIS A 1125 12.06 -51.21 53.45
CA HIS A 1125 11.50 -52.32 54.24
C HIS A 1125 10.62 -53.22 53.38
N HIS A 1126 9.74 -52.65 52.56
CA HIS A 1126 8.87 -53.39 51.65
C HIS A 1126 9.67 -54.14 50.58
N ILE A 1127 10.74 -53.52 50.06
CA ILE A 1127 11.71 -54.17 49.16
C ILE A 1127 12.47 -55.30 49.88
N ARG A 1128 12.83 -55.13 51.15
CA ARG A 1128 13.53 -56.13 51.94
C ARG A 1128 12.64 -57.32 52.31
N GLU A 1129 11.37 -57.09 52.64
CA GLU A 1129 10.37 -58.15 52.85
C GLU A 1129 10.06 -58.88 51.54
N SER A 1130 9.94 -58.16 50.41
CA SER A 1130 9.76 -58.79 49.09
C SER A 1130 10.95 -59.66 48.67
N ARG A 1131 12.18 -59.33 49.11
CA ARG A 1131 13.38 -60.16 48.91
C ARG A 1131 13.47 -61.36 49.87
N GLN A 1132 12.86 -61.31 51.04
CA GLN A 1132 12.82 -62.45 51.96
C GLN A 1132 11.73 -63.46 51.59
N GLN A 1133 10.69 -63.04 50.86
CA GLN A 1133 9.67 -63.94 50.30
C GLN A 1133 10.08 -64.59 48.96
N SER A 1134 11.20 -64.18 48.34
CA SER A 1134 11.66 -64.75 47.06
C SER A 1134 12.59 -65.98 47.17
N ASP A 1135 12.93 -66.45 48.37
CA ASP A 1135 13.81 -67.62 48.59
C ASP A 1135 13.06 -68.95 48.81
N THR A 1136 11.77 -69.02 48.47
CA THR A 1136 11.02 -70.30 48.38
C THR A 1136 10.67 -70.63 46.91
N PRO A 1137 11.15 -71.76 46.35
CA PRO A 1137 10.90 -72.11 44.95
C PRO A 1137 9.64 -72.97 44.81
N SER A 1138 8.57 -72.38 44.30
CA SER A 1138 7.42 -73.05 43.64
C SER A 1138 6.58 -71.93 43.04
N GLY A 1139 6.35 -71.81 41.73
CA GLY A 1139 5.93 -72.84 40.79
C GLY A 1139 4.66 -72.29 40.12
N GLN A 1140 4.63 -72.38 38.79
CA GLN A 1140 3.46 -72.24 37.92
C GLN A 1140 2.93 -70.83 37.53
N SER A 1141 2.81 -70.73 36.20
CA SER A 1141 1.69 -70.16 35.41
C SER A 1141 1.39 -68.65 35.45
N SER A 1142 1.63 -68.03 34.29
CA SER A 1142 0.64 -67.28 33.49
C SER A 1142 -0.63 -66.77 34.19
N GLU A 1143 -0.91 -65.47 34.07
CA GLU A 1143 -2.00 -64.89 33.26
C GLU A 1143 -2.18 -63.38 33.56
N ASN A 1144 -2.48 -62.65 32.49
CA ASN A 1144 -2.92 -61.24 32.34
C ASN A 1144 -1.86 -60.13 32.31
#